data_AF-A0A2E6WHE0-F1
#
_entry.id   AF-A0A2E6WHE0-F1
#
_cell.length_a   1.000
_cell.length_b   1.000
_cell.length_c   1.000
_cell.angle_alpha   90.00
_cell.angle_beta   90.00
_cell.angle_gamma   90.00
#
_symmetry.space_group_name_H-M   'P 1'
#
loop_
_entity.id
_entity.type
_entity.pdbx_description
1 polymer ?
#
loop_
_entity_poly.entity_id
_entity_poly.type
_entity_poly.pdbx_seq_one_letter_code
_entity_poly.pdbx_strand_id
1 'polypeptide(L)'
;MAFPAISFKSTLRPSQMDVVRVAETHLAQAERKLYINAPPGSGKTVTGLYLWAQLFKCPAVVLSPNSAIQSQWLARMDLFEQDGQPIADELLSSNPKQPGLFTSLTYQSVTMPARGGNDLSDEALQFWKQSLLEKEKAHTEEEAEVWIRDLHEHNPDYFQERLAYYTKKIREEITRGNDALSVLHASSLENLHRLREAGVKLVILDECHHLVGHWGRVLNGIAEYLDDPVVVGLTATPPDPEEADAQDWSIYESLLDQIDYDVPVPAVIKDGFLAPYKDLCYFVRPTADELEYISNTSEHMQELLDVLQHVGSEEDRLSLNQWAYQTLEKMELPLRPARNWGEYEKRFASFAWAARVLLAKDDVALPRNARELSQEQVDECEDLLAYCVPVIDPYVRLYLMRTNNAQNLELAGRIKRHLRLLGTQITETGNQRCASPVNRILAYSQSKAQALIPILQREKEMLGDSIRAVVVCDYEKTSAVDPEVSHILDSEVGGAVAAFRTLLQDEDTDRLDPVLVTGSTVLVDDDLYLVFHEYASQWLQEKDYEVELRWGAQDGYRLLKARGADWVPRVYIQLITEFFQAGYTKCLVGTRGLLGEGWDANKINVLVDLTSVTTSMSVNQLRGRSIRLDSDAPQKLAHNWDVVCLAPEFLKGLSDYKRFCKKHTRIYGVTDDGVIEKGVGHVHPAFTEIKPRGVERVATLISEEMLKRAGNRARNYQLWGIGEPFKGQAAQSIQIPIERVGTSLGFPPFTGDTTAWTPESLTKSVSEVIVAALRDSGLIQWEGSTELLDHLYVGEQAGGYVRVFLKEANEEEVAIFTQALKDVFSPPLEARYVIERFVDMKEFSSRTRYPWFAGILPQLLKKYFAEKYEHVEVDRQLVMLHAVPEVLAKNKDLAECFQEHWNRLVSPGNIHFTQRGEGREFLLDAAGKGLLAHEQITTKEFFR
;
A
#
# COMPACT_ATOMS: atom_id res chain seq x y z
N MET A 1 7.91 29.28 -39.03
CA MET A 1 7.86 30.50 -38.17
C MET A 1 8.91 30.34 -37.08
N ALA A 2 9.53 31.43 -36.63
CA ALA A 2 10.36 31.39 -35.42
C ALA A 2 9.44 31.19 -34.20
N PHE A 3 9.86 30.36 -33.24
CA PHE A 3 9.09 30.16 -32.00
C PHE A 3 9.08 31.47 -31.18
N PRO A 4 7.93 31.92 -30.65
CA PRO A 4 7.85 33.16 -29.88
C PRO A 4 8.65 33.07 -28.58
N ALA A 5 9.18 34.20 -28.12
CA ALA A 5 9.90 34.28 -26.85
C ALA A 5 8.91 34.23 -25.69
N ILE A 6 8.61 33.02 -25.22
CA ILE A 6 7.74 32.78 -24.07
C ILE A 6 8.63 32.66 -22.82
N SER A 7 8.33 33.38 -21.74
CA SER A 7 9.00 33.31 -20.43
C SER A 7 8.03 32.91 -19.32
N PHE A 8 8.55 32.22 -18.30
CA PHE A 8 7.81 31.91 -17.08
C PHE A 8 7.95 33.07 -16.08
N LYS A 9 6.83 33.52 -15.48
CA LYS A 9 6.79 34.72 -14.62
C LYS A 9 7.41 34.54 -13.23
N SER A 10 7.74 33.30 -12.85
CA SER A 10 8.15 32.94 -11.48
C SER A 10 9.40 32.05 -11.50
N THR A 11 9.81 31.55 -10.34
CA THR A 11 10.91 30.60 -10.18
C THR A 11 10.39 29.17 -10.10
N LEU A 12 11.07 28.23 -10.77
CA LEU A 12 10.79 26.80 -10.61
C LEU A 12 11.17 26.32 -9.20
N ARG A 13 10.44 25.32 -8.72
CA ARG A 13 10.75 24.59 -7.48
C ARG A 13 12.02 23.75 -7.66
N PRO A 14 12.76 23.39 -6.59
CA PRO A 14 13.95 22.53 -6.68
C PRO A 14 13.68 21.23 -7.45
N SER A 15 12.60 20.51 -7.10
CA SER A 15 12.20 19.29 -7.78
C SER A 15 11.85 19.48 -9.26
N GLN A 16 11.34 20.65 -9.65
CA GLN A 16 11.06 20.97 -11.05
C GLN A 16 12.36 21.29 -11.80
N MET A 17 13.34 21.89 -11.13
CA MET A 17 14.66 22.13 -11.69
C MET A 17 15.41 20.82 -11.93
N ASP A 18 15.25 19.82 -11.06
CA ASP A 18 15.79 18.47 -11.28
C ASP A 18 15.24 17.85 -12.57
N VAL A 19 13.91 17.94 -12.76
CA VAL A 19 13.26 17.47 -13.99
C VAL A 19 13.81 18.19 -15.22
N VAL A 20 14.03 19.51 -15.15
CA VAL A 20 14.63 20.27 -16.25
C VAL A 20 16.05 19.80 -16.54
N ARG A 21 16.88 19.53 -15.53
CA ARG A 21 18.25 19.01 -15.72
C ARG A 21 18.25 17.63 -16.39
N VAL A 22 17.31 16.75 -16.03
CA VAL A 22 17.11 15.46 -16.70
C VAL A 22 16.71 15.68 -18.15
N ALA A 23 15.73 16.54 -18.41
CA ALA A 23 15.27 16.85 -19.77
C ALA A 23 16.36 17.47 -20.66
N GLU A 24 17.22 18.33 -20.11
CA GLU A 24 18.39 18.88 -20.80
C GLU A 24 19.39 17.78 -21.20
N THR A 25 19.58 16.79 -20.33
CA THR A 25 20.45 15.63 -20.61
C THR A 25 19.89 14.76 -21.74
N HIS A 26 18.59 14.47 -21.71
CA HIS A 26 17.88 13.73 -22.76
C HIS A 26 17.97 14.46 -24.11
N LEU A 27 17.73 15.77 -24.11
CA LEU A 27 17.84 16.60 -25.31
C LEU A 27 19.28 16.57 -25.88
N ALA A 28 20.30 16.62 -25.01
CA ALA A 28 21.70 16.53 -25.42
C ALA A 28 22.07 15.15 -25.99
N GLN A 29 21.42 14.08 -25.52
CA GLN A 29 21.57 12.70 -26.01
C GLN A 29 20.68 12.39 -27.23
N ALA A 30 19.89 13.37 -27.69
CA ALA A 30 18.91 13.22 -28.77
C ALA A 30 17.84 12.15 -28.50
N GLU A 31 17.56 11.89 -27.21
CA GLU A 31 16.47 11.03 -26.79
C GLU A 31 15.13 11.71 -27.03
N ARG A 32 14.16 10.95 -27.52
CA ARG A 32 12.83 11.47 -27.91
C ARG A 32 11.75 11.18 -26.87
N LYS A 33 12.07 10.47 -25.80
CA LYS A 33 11.12 10.11 -24.75
C LYS A 33 11.64 10.67 -23.44
N LEU A 34 10.72 11.23 -22.66
CA LEU A 34 10.97 11.73 -21.32
C LEU A 34 9.77 11.37 -20.45
N TYR A 35 9.98 10.55 -19.44
CA TYR A 35 8.93 10.06 -18.56
C TYR A 35 9.18 10.48 -17.11
N ILE A 36 8.29 11.35 -16.61
CA ILE A 36 8.40 11.95 -15.29
C ILE A 36 7.24 11.47 -14.41
N ASN A 37 7.58 10.85 -13.29
CA ASN A 37 6.64 10.62 -12.20
C ASN A 37 6.69 11.80 -11.23
N ALA A 38 5.60 12.55 -11.13
CA ALA A 38 5.49 13.74 -10.32
C ALA A 38 4.17 13.76 -9.55
N PRO A 39 4.20 13.83 -8.20
CA PRO A 39 3.02 13.62 -7.38
C PRO A 39 1.97 14.71 -7.55
N PRO A 40 0.71 14.50 -7.12
CA PRO A 40 -0.32 15.53 -7.19
C PRO A 40 0.13 16.81 -6.45
N GLY A 41 -0.11 17.97 -7.05
CA GLY A 41 0.29 19.27 -6.46
C GLY A 41 1.78 19.64 -6.61
N SER A 42 2.63 18.76 -7.15
CA SER A 42 4.06 19.05 -7.44
C SER A 42 4.27 20.11 -8.52
N GLY A 43 3.25 20.38 -9.35
CA GLY A 43 3.31 21.37 -10.43
C GLY A 43 3.53 20.78 -11.82
N LYS A 44 3.08 19.54 -12.08
CA LYS A 44 3.18 18.85 -13.39
C LYS A 44 2.86 19.73 -14.60
N THR A 45 1.72 20.43 -14.57
CA THR A 45 1.29 21.32 -15.65
C THR A 45 2.31 22.43 -15.90
N VAL A 46 2.83 23.06 -14.84
CA VAL A 46 3.86 24.10 -14.95
C VAL A 46 5.15 23.52 -15.50
N THR A 47 5.56 22.34 -15.05
CA THR A 47 6.75 21.64 -15.55
C THR A 47 6.63 21.34 -17.05
N GLY A 48 5.53 20.76 -17.51
CA GLY A 48 5.31 20.46 -18.93
C GLY A 48 5.27 21.72 -19.81
N LEU A 49 4.58 22.77 -19.36
CA LEU A 49 4.57 24.06 -20.06
C LEU A 49 5.95 24.72 -20.09
N TYR A 50 6.73 24.62 -19.02
CA TYR A 50 8.09 25.14 -18.94
C TYR A 50 9.03 24.39 -19.90
N LEU A 51 8.98 23.06 -19.93
CA LEU A 51 9.73 22.24 -20.88
C LEU A 51 9.39 22.61 -22.33
N TRP A 52 8.11 22.80 -22.64
CA TRP A 52 7.68 23.26 -23.97
C TRP A 52 8.22 24.66 -24.31
N ALA A 53 8.03 25.64 -23.43
CA ALA A 53 8.36 27.04 -23.69
C ALA A 53 9.87 27.36 -23.68
N GLN A 54 10.64 26.72 -22.79
CA GLN A 54 12.06 27.03 -22.58
C GLN A 54 13.01 26.04 -23.24
N LEU A 55 12.63 24.77 -23.35
CA LEU A 55 13.52 23.70 -23.80
C LEU A 55 13.21 23.27 -25.24
N PHE A 56 12.01 22.74 -25.50
CA PHE A 56 11.67 22.14 -26.80
C PHE A 56 11.33 23.15 -27.90
N LYS A 57 10.62 24.24 -27.57
CA LYS A 57 10.35 25.39 -28.46
C LYS A 57 9.79 25.00 -29.84
N CYS A 58 8.75 24.17 -29.86
CA CYS A 58 8.11 23.69 -31.07
C CYS A 58 6.57 23.61 -30.93
N PRO A 59 5.80 23.47 -32.03
CA PRO A 59 4.36 23.24 -31.92
C PRO A 59 4.07 21.95 -31.15
N ALA A 60 3.16 22.03 -30.18
CA ALA A 60 2.93 20.95 -29.22
C ALA A 60 1.44 20.64 -29.04
N VAL A 61 1.16 19.37 -28.75
CA VAL A 61 -0.15 18.91 -28.30
C VAL A 61 -0.04 18.28 -26.92
N VAL A 62 -0.94 18.62 -26.00
CA VAL A 62 -1.14 17.89 -24.75
C VAL A 62 -2.42 17.07 -24.82
N LEU A 63 -2.35 15.81 -24.42
CA LEU A 63 -3.48 14.89 -24.34
C LEU A 63 -3.78 14.58 -22.87
N SER A 64 -5.03 14.84 -22.46
CA SER A 64 -5.53 14.64 -21.09
C SER A 64 -6.70 13.64 -21.06
N PRO A 65 -7.02 13.02 -19.92
CA PRO A 65 -8.06 11.99 -19.86
C PRO A 65 -9.50 12.53 -19.90
N ASN A 66 -9.70 13.80 -19.55
CA ASN A 66 -11.02 14.44 -19.56
C ASN A 66 -10.92 15.96 -19.83
N SER A 67 -12.07 16.58 -20.09
CA SER A 67 -12.18 18.00 -20.43
C SER A 67 -11.88 18.96 -19.27
N ALA A 68 -11.98 18.49 -18.02
CA ALA A 68 -11.64 19.29 -16.84
C ALA A 68 -10.12 19.54 -16.80
N ILE A 69 -9.31 18.49 -16.98
CA ILE A 69 -7.85 18.60 -17.00
C ILE A 69 -7.36 19.32 -18.26
N GLN A 70 -7.99 19.07 -19.41
CA GLN A 70 -7.73 19.80 -20.66
C GLN A 70 -7.79 21.33 -20.45
N SER A 71 -8.83 21.80 -19.75
CA SER A 71 -9.01 23.23 -19.48
C SER A 71 -7.95 23.79 -18.53
N GLN A 72 -7.40 22.97 -17.63
CA GLN A 72 -6.35 23.40 -16.68
C GLN A 72 -5.04 23.75 -17.38
N TRP A 73 -4.65 23.00 -18.42
CA TRP A 73 -3.42 23.29 -19.17
C TRP A 73 -3.45 24.67 -19.83
N LEU A 74 -4.57 25.01 -20.46
CA LEU A 74 -4.74 26.32 -21.10
C LEU A 74 -4.87 27.44 -20.06
N ALA A 75 -5.60 27.21 -18.96
CA ALA A 75 -5.74 28.19 -17.89
C ALA A 75 -4.39 28.57 -17.27
N ARG A 76 -3.47 27.61 -17.11
CA ARG A 76 -2.13 27.81 -16.52
C ARG A 76 -1.13 28.57 -17.40
N MET A 77 -1.51 28.89 -18.64
CA MET A 77 -0.74 29.78 -19.49
C MET A 77 -0.72 31.22 -18.94
N ASP A 78 -1.59 31.56 -18.00
CA ASP A 78 -1.56 32.81 -17.23
C ASP A 78 -0.23 33.04 -16.50
N LEU A 79 0.49 31.97 -16.15
CA LEU A 79 1.81 32.02 -15.52
C LEU A 79 2.97 32.30 -16.50
N PHE A 80 2.68 32.35 -17.80
CA PHE A 80 3.66 32.62 -18.85
C PHE A 80 3.34 33.94 -19.55
N GLU A 81 4.33 34.52 -20.19
CA GLU A 81 4.21 35.75 -20.98
C GLU A 81 5.00 35.64 -22.28
N GLN A 82 4.55 36.37 -23.29
CA GLN A 82 5.26 36.56 -24.54
C GLN A 82 5.69 38.02 -24.60
N ASP A 83 7.01 38.26 -24.62
CA ASP A 83 7.59 39.63 -24.66
C ASP A 83 7.01 40.58 -23.58
N GLY A 84 6.73 40.05 -22.38
CA GLY A 84 6.14 40.81 -21.26
C GLY A 84 4.63 41.10 -21.37
N GLN A 85 3.93 40.48 -22.34
CA GLN A 85 2.48 40.54 -22.51
C GLN A 85 1.84 39.16 -22.31
N PRO A 86 0.53 39.09 -21.99
CA PRO A 86 -0.21 37.83 -22.03
C PRO A 86 -0.06 37.14 -23.38
N ILE A 87 0.04 35.80 -23.37
CA ILE A 87 0.15 35.00 -24.59
C ILE A 87 -1.13 35.18 -25.41
N ALA A 88 -1.00 35.45 -26.71
CA ALA A 88 -2.14 35.65 -27.58
C ALA A 88 -3.00 34.38 -27.68
N ASP A 89 -4.32 34.54 -27.55
CA ASP A 89 -5.28 33.42 -27.61
C ASP A 89 -5.18 32.63 -28.93
N GLU A 90 -4.76 33.26 -30.02
CA GLU A 90 -4.55 32.62 -31.33
C GLU A 90 -3.44 31.54 -31.32
N LEU A 91 -2.52 31.60 -30.34
CA LEU A 91 -1.46 30.61 -30.16
C LEU A 91 -1.92 29.39 -29.36
N LEU A 92 -3.07 29.46 -28.70
CA LEU A 92 -3.59 28.46 -27.79
C LEU A 92 -4.90 27.86 -28.35
N SER A 93 -5.09 26.55 -28.25
CA SER A 93 -6.33 25.93 -28.74
C SER A 93 -6.78 24.75 -27.90
N SER A 94 -8.09 24.65 -27.69
CA SER A 94 -8.78 23.44 -27.20
C SER A 94 -9.57 22.72 -28.30
N ASN A 95 -9.54 23.25 -29.53
CA ASN A 95 -10.35 22.78 -30.64
C ASN A 95 -9.51 21.93 -31.60
N PRO A 96 -9.79 20.62 -31.75
CA PRO A 96 -9.00 19.75 -32.63
C PRO A 96 -9.13 20.11 -34.12
N LYS A 97 -10.12 20.94 -34.50
CA LYS A 97 -10.29 21.43 -35.87
C LYS A 97 -9.42 22.65 -36.20
N GLN A 98 -8.89 23.33 -35.19
CA GLN A 98 -8.06 24.53 -35.34
C GLN A 98 -6.88 24.45 -34.37
N PRO A 99 -5.86 23.62 -34.63
CA PRO A 99 -4.68 23.53 -33.78
C PRO A 99 -3.94 24.88 -33.70
N GLY A 100 -3.54 25.27 -32.49
CA GLY A 100 -2.67 26.42 -32.22
C GLY A 100 -1.21 26.00 -32.08
N LEU A 101 -0.35 26.93 -31.67
CA LEU A 101 1.05 26.64 -31.32
C LEU A 101 1.14 25.66 -30.13
N PHE A 102 0.24 25.82 -29.16
CA PHE A 102 0.00 24.86 -28.08
C PHE A 102 -1.47 24.44 -28.10
N THR A 103 -1.72 23.14 -28.29
CA THR A 103 -3.07 22.59 -28.40
C THR A 103 -3.35 21.61 -27.27
N SER A 104 -4.42 21.79 -26.50
CA SER A 104 -4.83 20.88 -25.42
C SER A 104 -6.08 20.10 -25.81
N LEU A 105 -6.00 18.77 -25.84
CA LEU A 105 -7.06 17.86 -26.28
C LEU A 105 -7.27 16.71 -25.28
N THR A 106 -8.34 15.95 -25.48
CA THR A 106 -8.57 14.71 -24.73
C THR A 106 -8.09 13.48 -25.50
N TYR A 107 -7.71 12.41 -24.81
CA TYR A 107 -7.35 11.13 -25.48
C TYR A 107 -8.45 10.66 -26.44
N GLN A 108 -9.70 10.73 -26.01
CA GLN A 108 -10.87 10.31 -26.79
C GLN A 108 -11.01 11.08 -28.12
N SER A 109 -10.51 12.32 -28.20
CA SER A 109 -10.60 13.13 -29.42
C SER A 109 -9.73 12.60 -30.58
N VAL A 110 -8.73 11.77 -30.27
CA VAL A 110 -7.81 11.17 -31.24
C VAL A 110 -7.87 9.64 -31.27
N THR A 111 -8.55 8.98 -30.32
CA THR A 111 -8.58 7.50 -30.21
C THR A 111 -9.97 6.84 -30.34
N MET A 112 -10.98 7.54 -30.87
CA MET A 112 -12.36 7.01 -30.97
C MET A 112 -12.47 5.90 -32.04
N PRO A 113 -13.03 4.70 -31.74
CA PRO A 113 -13.16 3.58 -32.68
C PRO A 113 -14.41 3.63 -33.60
N ALA A 114 -14.38 2.91 -34.73
CA ALA A 114 -15.48 2.72 -35.68
C ALA A 114 -16.47 1.60 -35.23
N ARG A 115 -17.78 1.72 -35.56
CA ARG A 115 -18.82 0.75 -35.13
C ARG A 115 -19.05 -0.39 -36.16
N GLY A 116 -18.62 -1.60 -35.81
CA GLY A 116 -19.29 -2.91 -35.98
C GLY A 116 -19.64 -3.48 -37.37
N GLY A 117 -19.10 -4.67 -37.69
CA GLY A 117 -19.70 -5.61 -38.66
C GLY A 117 -18.73 -6.66 -39.23
N ASN A 118 -18.60 -7.84 -38.61
CA ASN A 118 -18.20 -9.11 -39.24
C ASN A 118 -18.45 -10.28 -38.26
N ASP A 119 -18.86 -11.45 -38.78
CA ASP A 119 -19.06 -12.71 -38.05
C ASP A 119 -17.69 -13.34 -37.75
N LEU A 120 -17.37 -13.62 -36.48
CA LEU A 120 -16.00 -13.94 -35.99
C LEU A 120 -15.94 -15.31 -35.29
N SER A 121 -16.81 -16.25 -35.67
CA SER A 121 -16.98 -17.53 -34.97
C SER A 121 -15.85 -18.52 -35.22
N ASP A 122 -15.34 -18.59 -36.46
CA ASP A 122 -14.29 -19.55 -36.85
C ASP A 122 -12.93 -19.12 -36.27
N GLU A 123 -12.68 -17.81 -36.27
CA GLU A 123 -11.52 -17.22 -35.61
C GLU A 123 -11.59 -17.45 -34.09
N ALA A 124 -12.78 -17.35 -33.48
CA ALA A 124 -12.98 -17.58 -32.03
C ALA A 124 -12.62 -19.01 -31.61
N LEU A 125 -12.95 -19.99 -32.44
CA LEU A 125 -12.59 -21.39 -32.21
C LEU A 125 -11.07 -21.62 -32.32
N GLN A 126 -10.42 -21.00 -33.31
CA GLN A 126 -8.96 -21.10 -33.47
C GLN A 126 -8.23 -20.41 -32.31
N PHE A 127 -8.70 -19.25 -31.88
CA PHE A 127 -8.14 -18.54 -30.74
C PHE A 127 -8.34 -19.30 -29.42
N TRP A 128 -9.46 -20.00 -29.25
CA TRP A 128 -9.67 -20.89 -28.11
C TRP A 128 -8.63 -22.02 -28.09
N LYS A 129 -8.39 -22.69 -29.24
CA LYS A 129 -7.35 -23.73 -29.34
C LYS A 129 -5.97 -23.19 -28.98
N GLN A 130 -5.60 -22.04 -29.54
CA GLN A 130 -4.32 -21.39 -29.26
C GLN A 130 -4.18 -21.01 -27.78
N SER A 131 -5.24 -20.51 -27.15
CA SER A 131 -5.22 -20.20 -25.71
C SER A 131 -5.02 -21.43 -24.82
N LEU A 132 -5.52 -22.60 -25.24
CA LEU A 132 -5.25 -23.86 -24.54
C LEU A 132 -3.79 -24.29 -24.65
N LEU A 133 -3.15 -24.03 -25.79
CA LEU A 133 -1.73 -24.29 -26.03
C LEU A 133 -0.83 -23.37 -25.21
N GLU A 134 -1.07 -22.07 -25.28
CA GLU A 134 -0.28 -21.05 -24.58
C GLU A 134 -0.33 -21.20 -23.06
N LYS A 135 -1.49 -21.62 -22.52
CA LYS A 135 -1.67 -21.86 -21.08
C LYS A 135 -1.18 -23.24 -20.62
N GLU A 136 -0.47 -23.96 -21.50
CA GLU A 136 0.02 -25.32 -21.28
C GLU A 136 -1.08 -26.30 -20.84
N LYS A 137 -2.34 -26.06 -21.25
CA LYS A 137 -3.48 -26.93 -20.97
C LYS A 137 -3.66 -27.99 -22.06
N ALA A 138 -3.16 -27.71 -23.26
CA ALA A 138 -2.86 -28.63 -24.33
C ALA A 138 -1.40 -28.39 -24.76
N HIS A 139 -0.69 -29.41 -25.25
CA HIS A 139 0.68 -29.28 -25.73
C HIS A 139 0.80 -29.48 -27.25
N THR A 140 -0.26 -29.97 -27.90
CA THR A 140 -0.40 -29.99 -29.36
C THR A 140 -1.80 -29.54 -29.79
N GLU A 141 -1.90 -29.04 -31.01
CA GLU A 141 -3.16 -28.52 -31.55
C GLU A 141 -4.24 -29.61 -31.62
N GLU A 142 -3.85 -30.87 -31.90
CA GLU A 142 -4.77 -32.00 -31.85
C GLU A 142 -5.31 -32.27 -30.44
N GLU A 143 -4.50 -32.04 -29.38
CA GLU A 143 -4.95 -32.17 -28.00
C GLU A 143 -6.00 -31.10 -27.64
N ALA A 144 -5.82 -29.86 -28.10
CA ALA A 144 -6.78 -28.78 -27.91
C ALA A 144 -8.10 -29.07 -28.64
N GLU A 145 -8.04 -29.64 -29.84
CA GLU A 145 -9.22 -30.02 -30.63
C GLU A 145 -10.04 -31.14 -30.00
N VAL A 146 -9.38 -32.20 -29.51
CA VAL A 146 -10.05 -33.31 -28.82
C VAL A 146 -10.74 -32.80 -27.57
N TRP A 147 -10.10 -31.90 -26.84
CA TRP A 147 -10.63 -31.32 -25.62
C TRP A 147 -11.87 -30.45 -25.86
N ILE A 148 -11.85 -29.59 -26.88
CA ILE A 148 -13.01 -28.76 -27.26
C ILE A 148 -14.16 -29.64 -27.79
N ARG A 149 -13.85 -30.70 -28.55
CA ARG A 149 -14.85 -31.64 -29.07
C ARG A 149 -15.53 -32.44 -27.96
N ASP A 150 -14.76 -32.94 -26.99
CA ASP A 150 -15.28 -33.67 -25.84
C ASP A 150 -16.25 -32.81 -25.01
N LEU A 151 -15.94 -31.51 -24.86
CA LEU A 151 -16.86 -30.55 -24.22
C LEU A 151 -18.11 -30.26 -25.05
N HIS A 152 -17.98 -30.18 -26.36
CA HIS A 152 -19.13 -29.99 -27.25
C HIS A 152 -20.13 -31.16 -27.13
N GLU A 153 -19.62 -32.39 -26.97
CA GLU A 153 -20.42 -33.62 -26.87
C GLU A 153 -21.02 -33.84 -25.48
N HIS A 154 -20.27 -33.59 -24.41
CA HIS A 154 -20.68 -33.91 -23.03
C HIS A 154 -21.22 -32.69 -22.24
N ASN A 155 -21.00 -31.45 -22.69
CA ASN A 155 -21.45 -30.22 -22.01
C ASN A 155 -21.70 -29.03 -22.96
N PRO A 156 -22.79 -29.07 -23.76
CA PRO A 156 -23.04 -28.11 -24.85
C PRO A 156 -23.34 -26.68 -24.38
N ASP A 157 -23.96 -26.51 -23.22
CA ASP A 157 -24.28 -25.19 -22.66
C ASP A 157 -23.00 -24.42 -22.29
N TYR A 158 -22.03 -25.11 -21.68
CA TYR A 158 -20.72 -24.56 -21.37
C TYR A 158 -19.95 -24.21 -22.65
N PHE A 159 -20.01 -25.05 -23.68
CA PHE A 159 -19.38 -24.78 -24.98
C PHE A 159 -19.86 -23.46 -25.60
N GLN A 160 -21.16 -23.18 -25.58
CA GLN A 160 -21.74 -21.96 -26.16
C GLN A 160 -21.34 -20.69 -25.39
N GLU A 161 -21.32 -20.74 -24.06
CA GLU A 161 -20.84 -19.63 -23.22
C GLU A 161 -19.38 -19.27 -23.56
N ARG A 162 -18.54 -20.29 -23.78
CA ARG A 162 -17.11 -20.11 -24.08
C ARG A 162 -16.87 -19.58 -25.48
N LEU A 163 -17.64 -20.02 -26.47
CA LEU A 163 -17.58 -19.47 -27.83
C LEU A 163 -17.85 -17.96 -27.83
N ALA A 164 -18.90 -17.52 -27.11
CA ALA A 164 -19.23 -16.10 -26.97
C ALA A 164 -18.11 -15.28 -26.29
N TYR A 165 -17.44 -15.85 -25.28
CA TYR A 165 -16.30 -15.23 -24.61
C TYR A 165 -15.11 -15.00 -25.58
N TYR A 166 -14.76 -16.00 -26.39
CA TYR A 166 -13.63 -15.88 -27.33
C TYR A 166 -13.94 -14.98 -28.53
N THR A 167 -15.19 -14.94 -29.00
CA THR A 167 -15.64 -13.95 -30.00
C THR A 167 -15.48 -12.53 -29.49
N LYS A 168 -15.73 -12.27 -28.20
CA LYS A 168 -15.48 -10.97 -27.58
C LYS A 168 -13.99 -10.65 -27.52
N LYS A 169 -13.14 -11.61 -27.13
CA LYS A 169 -11.68 -11.45 -27.08
C LYS A 169 -11.05 -11.12 -28.44
N ILE A 170 -11.52 -11.72 -29.52
CA ILE A 170 -10.99 -11.44 -30.87
C ILE A 170 -11.30 -10.02 -31.32
N ARG A 171 -12.47 -9.48 -30.97
CA ARG A 171 -12.76 -8.06 -31.23
C ARG A 171 -11.79 -7.15 -30.48
N GLU A 172 -11.39 -7.54 -29.27
CA GLU A 172 -10.35 -6.83 -28.53
C GLU A 172 -8.98 -6.99 -29.22
N GLU A 173 -8.64 -8.18 -29.74
CA GLU A 173 -7.39 -8.50 -30.46
C GLU A 173 -7.22 -7.76 -31.80
N ILE A 174 -8.28 -7.59 -32.58
CA ILE A 174 -8.27 -6.82 -33.84
C ILE A 174 -7.95 -5.35 -33.57
N THR A 175 -8.30 -4.85 -32.39
CA THR A 175 -7.91 -3.52 -31.91
C THR A 175 -6.43 -3.46 -31.48
N ARG A 176 -5.72 -4.60 -31.39
CA ARG A 176 -4.31 -4.72 -30.93
C ARG A 176 -3.25 -4.80 -32.05
N GLY A 177 -3.62 -4.93 -33.33
CA GLY A 177 -2.66 -5.06 -34.44
C GLY A 177 -2.08 -3.74 -34.98
N ASN A 178 -1.02 -3.81 -35.82
CA ASN A 178 -0.34 -2.66 -36.47
C ASN A 178 -1.22 -1.78 -37.38
N ASP A 179 -2.49 -2.13 -37.56
CA ASP A 179 -3.46 -1.35 -38.34
C ASP A 179 -4.41 -0.56 -37.41
N ALA A 180 -3.91 -0.09 -36.26
CA ALA A 180 -4.69 0.62 -35.25
C ALA A 180 -5.41 1.87 -35.81
N LEU A 181 -4.84 2.50 -36.84
CA LEU A 181 -5.44 3.64 -37.53
C LEU A 181 -6.67 3.25 -38.36
N SER A 182 -6.77 2.02 -38.88
CA SER A 182 -7.93 1.58 -39.69
C SER A 182 -9.18 1.32 -38.86
N VAL A 183 -9.02 1.14 -37.55
CA VAL A 183 -10.10 0.95 -36.57
C VAL A 183 -10.65 2.29 -36.05
N LEU A 184 -9.99 3.42 -36.34
CA LEU A 184 -10.41 4.73 -35.87
C LEU A 184 -11.60 5.30 -36.64
N HIS A 185 -12.45 6.03 -35.92
CA HIS A 185 -13.50 6.85 -36.50
C HIS A 185 -12.90 7.96 -37.38
N ALA A 186 -13.57 8.29 -38.50
CA ALA A 186 -13.10 9.28 -39.47
C ALA A 186 -12.78 10.65 -38.83
N SER A 187 -13.50 11.05 -37.78
CA SER A 187 -13.22 12.30 -37.06
C SER A 187 -11.86 12.30 -36.35
N SER A 188 -11.44 11.16 -35.79
CA SER A 188 -10.16 11.03 -35.08
C SER A 188 -8.99 11.11 -36.06
N LEU A 189 -9.09 10.43 -37.20
CA LEU A 189 -8.10 10.46 -38.28
C LEU A 189 -7.92 11.87 -38.83
N GLU A 190 -9.02 12.57 -39.07
CA GLU A 190 -9.00 13.96 -39.55
C GLU A 190 -8.33 14.91 -38.52
N ASN A 191 -8.58 14.71 -37.22
CA ASN A 191 -7.91 15.49 -36.18
C ASN A 191 -6.39 15.23 -36.16
N LEU A 192 -5.95 13.98 -36.31
CA LEU A 192 -4.53 13.63 -36.42
C LEU A 192 -3.88 14.26 -37.66
N HIS A 193 -4.57 14.24 -38.79
CA HIS A 193 -4.12 14.89 -40.02
C HIS A 193 -3.86 16.39 -39.81
N ARG A 194 -4.77 17.09 -39.13
CA ARG A 194 -4.60 18.52 -38.81
C ARG A 194 -3.44 18.79 -37.86
N LEU A 195 -3.21 17.92 -36.86
CA LEU A 195 -2.05 18.03 -35.97
C LEU A 195 -0.73 17.87 -36.74
N ARG A 196 -0.70 16.94 -37.69
CA ARG A 196 0.45 16.76 -38.59
C ARG A 196 0.68 17.97 -39.48
N GLU A 197 -0.37 18.50 -40.10
CA GLU A 197 -0.30 19.71 -40.94
C GLU A 197 0.14 20.95 -40.14
N ALA A 198 -0.26 21.05 -38.87
CA ALA A 198 0.20 22.09 -37.96
C ALA A 198 1.68 21.93 -37.55
N GLY A 199 2.32 20.82 -37.91
CA GLY A 199 3.73 20.55 -37.66
C GLY A 199 4.04 20.29 -36.18
N VAL A 200 3.15 19.59 -35.48
CA VAL A 200 3.36 19.17 -34.08
C VAL A 200 4.63 18.32 -33.98
N LYS A 201 5.52 18.69 -33.07
CA LYS A 201 6.80 18.01 -32.82
C LYS A 201 6.99 17.57 -31.37
N LEU A 202 6.06 17.95 -30.49
CA LEU A 202 6.03 17.56 -29.08
C LEU A 202 4.63 17.07 -28.71
N VAL A 203 4.57 15.89 -28.11
CA VAL A 203 3.36 15.30 -27.55
C VAL A 203 3.54 15.16 -26.05
N ILE A 204 2.72 15.88 -25.27
CA ILE A 204 2.67 15.75 -23.82
C ILE A 204 1.51 14.83 -23.46
N LEU A 205 1.79 13.75 -22.75
CA LEU A 205 0.81 12.76 -22.30
C LEU A 205 0.56 12.98 -20.80
N ASP A 206 -0.57 13.60 -20.45
CA ASP A 206 -0.91 13.90 -19.06
C ASP A 206 -1.77 12.82 -18.44
N GLU A 207 -1.49 12.48 -17.18
CA GLU A 207 -2.01 11.29 -16.50
C GLU A 207 -1.83 10.03 -17.36
N CYS A 208 -0.60 9.88 -17.88
CA CYS A 208 -0.27 8.83 -18.85
C CYS A 208 -0.48 7.41 -18.32
N HIS A 209 -0.70 7.21 -17.02
CA HIS A 209 -1.08 5.92 -16.45
C HIS A 209 -2.38 5.33 -17.04
N HIS A 210 -3.26 6.17 -17.61
CA HIS A 210 -4.45 5.70 -18.33
C HIS A 210 -4.15 5.03 -19.67
N LEU A 211 -2.90 5.06 -20.12
CA LEU A 211 -2.48 4.50 -21.41
C LEU A 211 -2.34 2.97 -21.36
N VAL A 212 -2.37 2.35 -20.17
CA VAL A 212 -2.48 0.89 -20.04
C VAL A 212 -3.90 0.47 -20.45
N GLY A 213 -4.03 0.03 -21.70
CA GLY A 213 -5.30 -0.37 -22.29
C GLY A 213 -5.56 0.29 -23.65
N HIS A 214 -6.81 0.67 -23.91
CA HIS A 214 -7.25 1.11 -25.25
C HIS A 214 -6.47 2.32 -25.78
N TRP A 215 -6.16 3.32 -24.94
CA TRP A 215 -5.51 4.54 -25.42
C TRP A 215 -4.05 4.32 -25.81
N GLY A 216 -3.27 3.56 -25.04
CA GLY A 216 -1.86 3.28 -25.38
C GLY A 216 -1.71 2.52 -26.69
N ARG A 217 -2.60 1.55 -26.94
CA ARG A 217 -2.63 0.76 -28.20
C ARG A 217 -2.75 1.65 -29.44
N VAL A 218 -3.65 2.64 -29.39
CA VAL A 218 -3.85 3.57 -30.50
C VAL A 218 -2.72 4.59 -30.58
N LEU A 219 -2.23 5.08 -29.43
CA LEU A 219 -1.25 6.16 -29.39
C LEU A 219 0.14 5.75 -29.89
N ASN A 220 0.53 4.49 -29.76
CA ASN A 220 1.79 4.00 -30.34
C ASN A 220 1.81 4.19 -31.87
N GLY A 221 0.72 3.87 -32.56
CA GLY A 221 0.58 4.11 -34.01
C GLY A 221 0.41 5.59 -34.38
N ILE A 222 -0.06 6.43 -33.46
CA ILE A 222 -0.15 7.88 -33.65
C ILE A 222 1.22 8.55 -33.61
N ALA A 223 2.14 8.08 -32.76
CA ALA A 223 3.49 8.63 -32.68
C ALA A 223 4.24 8.50 -34.01
N GLU A 224 4.18 7.32 -34.63
CA GLU A 224 4.74 7.09 -35.98
C GLU A 224 4.07 7.98 -37.04
N TYR A 225 2.75 8.14 -36.97
CA TYR A 225 1.99 8.96 -37.91
C TYR A 225 2.34 10.46 -37.84
N LEU A 226 2.73 10.96 -36.67
CA LEU A 226 3.15 12.34 -36.42
C LEU A 226 4.64 12.60 -36.68
N ASP A 227 5.29 11.75 -37.48
CA ASP A 227 6.71 11.85 -37.86
C ASP A 227 7.67 11.79 -36.63
N ASP A 228 7.36 10.89 -35.68
CA ASP A 228 8.12 10.60 -34.46
C ASP A 228 8.38 11.84 -33.56
N PRO A 229 7.35 12.48 -32.99
CA PRO A 229 7.53 13.64 -32.14
C PRO A 229 8.31 13.28 -30.85
N VAL A 230 8.81 14.30 -30.16
CA VAL A 230 9.26 14.12 -28.77
C VAL A 230 8.04 13.82 -27.91
N VAL A 231 8.11 12.79 -27.07
CA VAL A 231 7.03 12.36 -26.17
C VAL A 231 7.43 12.65 -24.72
N VAL A 232 6.59 13.42 -24.02
CA VAL A 232 6.76 13.70 -22.59
C VAL A 232 5.60 13.07 -21.83
N GLY A 233 5.88 12.03 -21.06
CA GLY A 233 4.92 11.40 -20.15
C GLY A 233 4.91 12.08 -18.79
N LEU A 234 3.74 12.53 -18.33
CA LEU A 234 3.54 13.08 -17.00
C LEU A 234 2.48 12.25 -16.28
N THR A 235 2.82 11.72 -15.10
CA THR A 235 1.87 11.02 -14.23
C THR A 235 2.22 11.25 -12.77
N ALA A 236 1.25 11.11 -11.87
CA ALA A 236 1.52 10.95 -10.44
C ALA A 236 1.65 9.48 -10.00
N THR A 237 1.25 8.57 -10.88
CA THR A 237 0.87 7.21 -10.50
C THR A 237 1.22 6.26 -11.64
N PRO A 238 2.51 5.95 -11.84
CA PRO A 238 2.92 5.02 -12.87
C PRO A 238 2.18 3.68 -12.68
N PRO A 239 1.74 3.04 -13.77
CA PRO A 239 1.08 1.75 -13.69
C PRO A 239 2.04 0.68 -13.17
N ASP A 240 1.46 -0.37 -12.58
CA ASP A 240 2.22 -1.48 -12.03
C ASP A 240 2.38 -2.59 -13.07
N PRO A 241 3.61 -3.00 -13.46
CA PRO A 241 3.83 -4.07 -14.43
C PRO A 241 3.19 -5.39 -14.01
N GLU A 242 3.09 -5.66 -12.71
CA GLU A 242 2.48 -6.89 -12.19
C GLU A 242 0.94 -6.87 -12.23
N GLU A 243 0.32 -5.68 -12.28
CA GLU A 243 -1.14 -5.52 -12.34
C GLU A 243 -1.67 -5.33 -13.77
N ALA A 244 -0.79 -4.96 -14.71
CA ALA A 244 -1.13 -4.74 -16.11
C ALA A 244 -1.12 -6.05 -16.93
N ASP A 245 -1.91 -6.09 -18.01
CA ASP A 245 -1.75 -7.13 -19.02
C ASP A 245 -0.37 -7.00 -19.68
N ALA A 246 0.36 -8.11 -19.85
CA ALA A 246 1.75 -8.10 -20.31
C ALA A 246 1.94 -7.41 -21.67
N GLN A 247 0.93 -7.49 -22.56
CA GLN A 247 1.00 -6.88 -23.88
C GLN A 247 0.67 -5.38 -23.82
N ASP A 248 -0.32 -4.98 -23.00
CA ASP A 248 -0.61 -3.58 -22.74
C ASP A 248 0.57 -2.88 -22.06
N TRP A 249 1.28 -3.58 -21.18
CA TRP A 249 2.51 -3.11 -20.56
C TRP A 249 3.62 -2.91 -21.60
N SER A 250 3.83 -3.85 -22.51
CA SER A 250 4.84 -3.72 -23.56
C SER A 250 4.57 -2.51 -24.49
N ILE A 251 3.31 -2.22 -24.79
CA ILE A 251 2.92 -1.03 -25.55
C ILE A 251 3.17 0.25 -24.74
N TYR A 252 2.84 0.22 -23.45
CA TYR A 252 3.07 1.32 -22.54
C TYR A 252 4.57 1.67 -22.42
N GLU A 253 5.40 0.64 -22.23
CA GLU A 253 6.87 0.73 -22.17
C GLU A 253 7.45 1.18 -23.52
N SER A 254 6.91 0.70 -24.65
CA SER A 254 7.29 1.20 -25.98
C SER A 254 7.00 2.70 -26.13
N LEU A 255 5.92 3.21 -25.56
CA LEU A 255 5.53 4.61 -25.72
C LEU A 255 6.35 5.57 -24.83
N LEU A 256 6.64 5.17 -23.59
CA LEU A 256 7.21 6.05 -22.56
C LEU A 256 8.59 5.67 -22.05
N ASP A 257 9.06 4.44 -22.32
CA ASP A 257 10.27 3.87 -21.73
C ASP A 257 10.22 3.79 -20.19
N GLN A 258 11.37 3.65 -19.53
CA GLN A 258 11.50 3.71 -18.08
C GLN A 258 11.24 5.11 -17.52
N ILE A 259 10.93 5.20 -16.22
CA ILE A 259 10.76 6.50 -15.55
C ILE A 259 12.14 7.15 -15.39
N ASP A 260 12.34 8.30 -16.03
CA ASP A 260 13.62 9.04 -16.00
C ASP A 260 13.80 9.82 -14.71
N TYR A 261 12.70 10.28 -14.12
CA TYR A 261 12.73 10.97 -12.83
C TYR A 261 11.46 10.73 -12.02
N ASP A 262 11.64 10.28 -10.77
CA ASP A 262 10.59 10.16 -9.77
C ASP A 262 10.75 11.25 -8.71
N VAL A 263 9.81 12.19 -8.66
CA VAL A 263 9.78 13.25 -7.65
C VAL A 263 9.22 12.68 -6.34
N PRO A 264 10.02 12.50 -5.29
CA PRO A 264 9.52 11.94 -4.04
C PRO A 264 8.55 12.92 -3.38
N VAL A 265 7.34 12.46 -3.03
CA VAL A 265 6.38 13.27 -2.23
C VAL A 265 7.04 13.91 -1.00
N PRO A 266 7.90 13.19 -0.23
CA PRO A 266 8.63 13.76 0.89
C PRO A 266 9.44 15.02 0.57
N ALA A 267 10.12 15.04 -0.59
CA ALA A 267 10.94 16.17 -1.00
C ALA A 267 10.08 17.43 -1.17
N VAL A 268 8.93 17.28 -1.83
CA VAL A 268 8.00 18.39 -2.08
C VAL A 268 7.38 18.93 -0.79
N ILE A 269 7.16 18.07 0.21
CA ILE A 269 6.69 18.48 1.55
C ILE A 269 7.80 19.20 2.32
N LYS A 270 9.02 18.64 2.35
CA LYS A 270 10.18 19.26 3.02
C LYS A 270 10.50 20.63 2.42
N ASP A 271 10.33 20.81 1.11
CA ASP A 271 10.47 22.09 0.42
C ASP A 271 9.31 23.08 0.72
N GLY A 272 8.26 22.65 1.41
CA GLY A 272 7.11 23.48 1.78
C GLY A 272 6.08 23.70 0.67
N PHE A 273 6.08 22.87 -0.39
CA PHE A 273 5.16 22.99 -1.52
C PHE A 273 3.93 22.07 -1.43
N LEU A 274 3.93 21.13 -0.49
CA LEU A 274 2.78 20.31 -0.10
C LEU A 274 2.63 20.36 1.42
N ALA A 275 1.39 20.22 1.90
CA ALA A 275 1.11 20.15 3.32
C ALA A 275 1.65 18.81 3.88
N PRO A 276 2.30 18.82 5.06
CA PRO A 276 2.68 17.59 5.74
C PRO A 276 1.44 16.76 6.11
N TYR A 277 1.66 15.46 6.32
CA TYR A 277 0.58 14.57 6.74
C TYR A 277 1.03 13.49 7.72
N LYS A 278 0.05 12.87 8.37
CA LYS A 278 0.23 11.67 9.18
C LYS A 278 -0.81 10.63 8.76
N ASP A 279 -0.34 9.45 8.40
CA ASP A 279 -1.21 8.31 8.16
C ASP A 279 -1.49 7.59 9.49
N LEU A 280 -2.75 7.26 9.72
CA LEU A 280 -3.27 6.67 10.95
C LEU A 280 -4.20 5.50 10.58
N CYS A 281 -4.39 4.56 11.49
CA CYS A 281 -5.33 3.46 11.28
C CYS A 281 -6.27 3.28 12.47
N TYR A 282 -7.43 2.70 12.21
CA TYR A 282 -8.40 2.32 13.23
C TYR A 282 -8.94 0.93 12.96
N PHE A 283 -8.81 0.03 13.92
CA PHE A 283 -9.23 -1.36 13.77
C PHE A 283 -10.63 -1.57 14.33
N VAL A 284 -11.44 -2.34 13.60
CA VAL A 284 -12.78 -2.76 14.01
C VAL A 284 -12.95 -4.26 13.87
N ARG A 285 -13.92 -4.81 14.60
CA ARG A 285 -14.44 -6.16 14.41
C ARG A 285 -15.76 -6.09 13.63
N PRO A 286 -16.13 -7.11 12.84
CA PRO A 286 -17.45 -7.17 12.23
C PRO A 286 -18.54 -7.19 13.31
N THR A 287 -19.76 -6.83 12.95
CA THR A 287 -20.91 -6.90 13.86
C THR A 287 -21.23 -8.36 14.22
N ALA A 288 -22.08 -8.58 15.23
CA ALA A 288 -22.47 -9.94 15.63
C ALA A 288 -23.10 -10.73 14.46
N ASP A 289 -24.00 -10.09 13.70
CA ASP A 289 -24.67 -10.70 12.54
C ASP A 289 -23.69 -11.00 11.40
N GLU A 290 -22.73 -10.09 11.15
CA GLU A 290 -21.66 -10.28 10.17
C GLU A 290 -20.72 -11.44 10.57
N LEU A 291 -20.38 -11.53 11.85
CA LEU A 291 -19.53 -12.61 12.40
C LEU A 291 -20.22 -13.97 12.29
N GLU A 292 -21.52 -14.06 12.58
CA GLU A 292 -22.29 -15.30 12.46
C GLU A 292 -22.23 -15.85 11.02
N TYR A 293 -22.42 -14.98 10.03
CA TYR A 293 -22.30 -15.39 8.61
C TYR A 293 -20.89 -15.87 8.23
N ILE A 294 -19.86 -15.17 8.70
CA ILE A 294 -18.46 -15.55 8.44
C ILE A 294 -18.14 -16.90 9.11
N SER A 295 -18.68 -17.15 10.30
CA SER A 295 -18.55 -18.44 11.00
C SER A 295 -19.19 -19.57 10.21
N ASN A 296 -20.45 -19.41 9.80
CA ASN A 296 -21.18 -20.40 9.00
C ASN A 296 -20.44 -20.75 7.71
N THR A 297 -19.82 -19.76 7.06
CA THR A 297 -19.02 -20.00 5.84
C THR A 297 -17.76 -20.84 6.11
N SER A 298 -17.13 -20.64 7.28
CA SER A 298 -15.96 -21.41 7.69
C SER A 298 -16.32 -22.85 8.07
N GLU A 299 -17.46 -23.05 8.74
CA GLU A 299 -18.03 -24.38 9.05
C GLU A 299 -18.37 -25.15 7.76
N HIS A 300 -19.02 -24.50 6.80
CA HIS A 300 -19.32 -25.12 5.50
C HIS A 300 -18.08 -25.59 4.72
N MET A 301 -16.91 -24.99 4.94
CA MET A 301 -15.66 -25.46 4.33
C MET A 301 -15.18 -26.75 4.99
N GLN A 302 -15.28 -26.83 6.32
CA GLN A 302 -14.94 -28.05 7.05
C GLN A 302 -15.89 -29.20 6.66
N GLU A 303 -17.19 -28.93 6.58
CA GLU A 303 -18.17 -29.89 6.08
C GLU A 303 -17.87 -30.34 4.65
N LEU A 304 -17.45 -29.42 3.78
CA LEU A 304 -17.09 -29.76 2.40
C LEU A 304 -15.88 -30.70 2.36
N LEU A 305 -14.85 -30.41 3.14
CA LEU A 305 -13.68 -31.29 3.25
C LEU A 305 -14.07 -32.65 3.81
N ASP A 306 -14.92 -32.69 4.82
CA ASP A 306 -15.43 -33.94 5.39
C ASP A 306 -16.13 -34.80 4.33
N VAL A 307 -17.04 -34.22 3.54
CA VAL A 307 -17.71 -34.90 2.42
C VAL A 307 -16.71 -35.36 1.36
N LEU A 308 -15.66 -34.58 1.09
CA LEU A 308 -14.65 -34.93 0.10
C LEU A 308 -13.75 -36.09 0.56
N GLN A 309 -13.48 -36.19 1.87
CA GLN A 309 -12.63 -37.24 2.44
C GLN A 309 -13.40 -38.52 2.79
N HIS A 310 -14.62 -38.40 3.33
CA HIS A 310 -15.44 -39.53 3.75
C HIS A 310 -16.45 -39.90 2.68
N VAL A 311 -16.11 -40.94 1.91
CA VAL A 311 -16.97 -41.47 0.84
C VAL A 311 -17.83 -42.61 1.39
N GLY A 312 -19.16 -42.51 1.24
CA GLY A 312 -20.09 -43.57 1.63
C GLY A 312 -19.90 -44.83 0.76
N SER A 313 -20.23 -46.00 1.31
CA SER A 313 -20.07 -47.30 0.63
C SER A 313 -20.90 -47.45 -0.66
N GLU A 314 -21.89 -46.59 -0.87
CA GLU A 314 -22.76 -46.56 -2.06
C GLU A 314 -22.32 -45.52 -3.11
N GLU A 315 -21.34 -44.67 -2.80
CA GLU A 315 -20.85 -43.64 -3.70
C GLU A 315 -19.76 -44.19 -4.64
N ASP A 316 -19.98 -44.05 -5.95
CA ASP A 316 -19.03 -44.46 -6.99
C ASP A 316 -18.00 -43.34 -7.27
N ARG A 317 -17.14 -43.08 -6.27
CA ARG A 317 -15.99 -42.16 -6.39
C ARG A 317 -14.86 -42.47 -5.39
N LEU A 318 -13.67 -41.98 -5.67
CA LEU A 318 -12.54 -41.95 -4.73
C LEU A 318 -12.66 -40.74 -3.80
N SER A 319 -12.20 -40.88 -2.55
CA SER A 319 -12.01 -39.72 -1.66
C SER A 319 -10.93 -38.79 -2.22
N LEU A 320 -10.91 -37.53 -1.75
CA LEU A 320 -9.90 -36.56 -2.14
C LEU A 320 -8.48 -37.06 -1.86
N ASN A 321 -8.23 -37.62 -0.68
CA ASN A 321 -6.92 -38.18 -0.32
C ASN A 321 -6.54 -39.41 -1.14
N GLN A 322 -7.47 -40.34 -1.37
CA GLN A 322 -7.18 -41.51 -2.20
C GLN A 322 -6.88 -41.11 -3.65
N TRP A 323 -7.65 -40.18 -4.19
CA TRP A 323 -7.41 -39.66 -5.53
C TRP A 323 -6.06 -38.95 -5.61
N ALA A 324 -5.79 -38.02 -4.67
CA ALA A 324 -4.51 -37.30 -4.61
C ALA A 324 -3.31 -38.25 -4.49
N TYR A 325 -3.38 -39.25 -3.61
CA TYR A 325 -2.36 -40.28 -3.47
C TYR A 325 -2.12 -41.02 -4.80
N GLN A 326 -3.18 -41.48 -5.46
CA GLN A 326 -3.06 -42.21 -6.74
C GLN A 326 -2.51 -41.32 -7.86
N THR A 327 -2.91 -40.06 -7.93
CA THR A 327 -2.41 -39.10 -8.92
C THR A 327 -0.92 -38.83 -8.72
N LEU A 328 -0.45 -38.71 -7.47
CA LEU A 328 0.98 -38.59 -7.15
C LEU A 328 1.74 -39.90 -7.46
N GLU A 329 1.21 -41.06 -7.06
CA GLU A 329 1.84 -42.36 -7.29
C GLU A 329 2.05 -42.65 -8.78
N LYS A 330 1.04 -42.37 -9.60
CA LYS A 330 1.09 -42.56 -11.06
C LYS A 330 1.76 -41.41 -11.80
N MET A 331 2.07 -40.30 -11.12
CA MET A 331 2.49 -39.03 -11.74
C MET A 331 1.53 -38.60 -12.86
N GLU A 332 0.23 -38.74 -12.63
CA GLU A 332 -0.81 -38.59 -13.63
C GLU A 332 -1.05 -37.10 -13.94
N LEU A 333 -0.82 -36.72 -15.20
CA LEU A 333 -1.17 -35.40 -15.75
C LEU A 333 -2.45 -35.53 -16.59
N PRO A 334 -3.14 -34.43 -16.96
CA PRO A 334 -4.47 -34.47 -17.60
C PRO A 334 -4.64 -35.34 -18.86
N LEU A 335 -3.53 -35.70 -19.54
CA LEU A 335 -3.50 -36.48 -20.78
C LEU A 335 -2.64 -37.76 -20.67
N ARG A 336 -1.46 -37.68 -20.04
CA ARG A 336 -0.55 -38.83 -19.86
C ARG A 336 0.29 -38.72 -18.59
N PRO A 337 0.75 -39.83 -18.00
CA PRO A 337 1.71 -39.81 -16.89
C PRO A 337 3.02 -39.08 -17.25
N ALA A 338 3.60 -38.37 -16.28
CA ALA A 338 4.93 -37.77 -16.42
C ALA A 338 6.02 -38.86 -16.44
N ARG A 339 7.17 -38.58 -17.07
CA ARG A 339 8.26 -39.56 -17.18
C ARG A 339 9.05 -39.72 -15.88
N ASN A 340 9.14 -38.65 -15.11
CA ASN A 340 9.84 -38.61 -13.83
C ASN A 340 9.27 -37.51 -12.93
N TRP A 341 9.65 -37.54 -11.66
CA TRP A 341 9.14 -36.62 -10.63
C TRP A 341 9.50 -35.15 -10.91
N GLY A 342 10.68 -34.87 -11.48
CA GLY A 342 11.09 -33.50 -11.80
C GLY A 342 10.23 -32.86 -12.90
N GLU A 343 9.84 -33.65 -13.92
CA GLU A 343 8.88 -33.22 -14.95
C GLU A 343 7.49 -32.97 -14.32
N TYR A 344 7.06 -33.87 -13.43
CA TYR A 344 5.77 -33.78 -12.74
C TYR A 344 5.67 -32.54 -11.84
N GLU A 345 6.68 -32.30 -10.99
CA GLU A 345 6.75 -31.11 -10.13
C GLU A 345 6.81 -29.81 -10.94
N LYS A 346 7.41 -29.81 -12.14
CA LYS A 346 7.43 -28.61 -12.98
C LYS A 346 6.07 -28.34 -13.63
N ARG A 347 5.44 -29.37 -14.22
CA ARG A 347 4.19 -29.23 -15.00
C ARG A 347 2.93 -29.18 -14.13
N PHE A 348 3.01 -29.65 -12.89
CA PHE A 348 1.88 -29.66 -11.95
C PHE A 348 2.29 -29.19 -10.55
N ALA A 349 3.14 -28.15 -10.49
CA ALA A 349 3.79 -27.66 -9.27
C ALA A 349 2.84 -27.40 -8.10
N SER A 350 1.78 -26.62 -8.35
CA SER A 350 0.82 -26.22 -7.31
C SER A 350 0.10 -27.42 -6.71
N PHE A 351 -0.36 -28.35 -7.56
CA PHE A 351 -0.98 -29.60 -7.11
C PHE A 351 0.02 -30.51 -6.39
N ALA A 352 1.19 -30.75 -6.98
CA ALA A 352 2.17 -31.70 -6.43
C ALA A 352 2.69 -31.28 -5.05
N TRP A 353 2.85 -29.97 -4.81
CA TRP A 353 3.18 -29.46 -3.48
C TRP A 353 1.98 -29.56 -2.54
N ALA A 354 0.82 -29.04 -2.94
CA ALA A 354 -0.37 -28.97 -2.09
C ALA A 354 -0.93 -30.35 -1.70
N ALA A 355 -0.90 -31.32 -2.60
CA ALA A 355 -1.34 -32.69 -2.34
C ALA A 355 -0.45 -33.38 -1.30
N ARG A 356 0.87 -33.13 -1.32
CA ARG A 356 1.77 -33.65 -0.28
C ARG A 356 1.52 -33.02 1.08
N VAL A 357 1.26 -31.70 1.12
CA VAL A 357 0.88 -31.01 2.36
C VAL A 357 -0.44 -31.55 2.90
N LEU A 358 -1.46 -31.71 2.05
CA LEU A 358 -2.76 -32.25 2.43
C LEU A 358 -2.64 -33.66 3.03
N LEU A 359 -1.96 -34.56 2.32
CA LEU A 359 -1.76 -35.94 2.80
C LEU A 359 -0.99 -35.97 4.13
N ALA A 360 0.05 -35.13 4.28
CA ALA A 360 0.79 -35.03 5.53
C ALA A 360 -0.05 -34.47 6.69
N LYS A 361 -0.89 -33.45 6.46
CA LYS A 361 -1.79 -32.87 7.47
C LYS A 361 -2.91 -33.84 7.90
N ASP A 362 -3.29 -34.76 7.02
CA ASP A 362 -4.31 -35.80 7.27
C ASP A 362 -3.69 -37.14 7.74
N ASP A 363 -2.42 -37.16 8.14
CA ASP A 363 -1.67 -38.35 8.59
C ASP A 363 -1.64 -39.52 7.57
N VAL A 364 -1.69 -39.21 6.28
CA VAL A 364 -1.60 -40.18 5.17
C VAL A 364 -0.16 -40.26 4.65
N ALA A 365 0.41 -41.46 4.63
CA ALA A 365 1.75 -41.69 4.10
C ALA A 365 1.85 -41.32 2.61
N LEU A 366 2.95 -40.67 2.22
CA LEU A 366 3.20 -40.29 0.84
C LEU A 366 3.55 -41.52 -0.03
N PRO A 367 3.24 -41.50 -1.35
CA PRO A 367 3.71 -42.51 -2.28
C PRO A 367 5.24 -42.61 -2.31
N ARG A 368 5.77 -43.82 -2.51
CA ARG A 368 7.23 -44.09 -2.47
C ARG A 368 8.05 -43.29 -3.49
N ASN A 369 7.43 -42.86 -4.58
CA ASN A 369 8.04 -42.07 -5.65
C ASN A 369 7.99 -40.56 -5.39
N ALA A 370 7.18 -40.10 -4.43
CA ALA A 370 7.05 -38.69 -4.09
C ALA A 370 8.17 -38.24 -3.14
N ARG A 371 8.64 -37.00 -3.31
CA ARG A 371 9.62 -36.40 -2.39
C ARG A 371 8.96 -35.98 -1.08
N GLU A 372 9.56 -36.37 0.05
CA GLU A 372 9.13 -35.95 1.39
C GLU A 372 9.27 -34.43 1.57
N LEU A 373 8.39 -33.85 2.40
CA LEU A 373 8.47 -32.47 2.87
C LEU A 373 9.04 -32.47 4.29
N SER A 374 9.80 -31.45 4.66
CA SER A 374 10.23 -31.30 6.06
C SER A 374 9.02 -30.95 6.94
N GLN A 375 9.08 -31.31 8.23
CA GLN A 375 8.02 -30.96 9.18
C GLN A 375 7.81 -29.44 9.25
N GLU A 376 8.89 -28.67 9.19
CA GLU A 376 8.87 -27.20 9.13
C GLU A 376 8.07 -26.69 7.92
N GLN A 377 8.27 -27.26 6.72
CA GLN A 377 7.52 -26.88 5.51
C GLN A 377 6.01 -27.19 5.63
N VAL A 378 5.65 -28.24 6.35
CA VAL A 378 4.25 -28.62 6.59
C VAL A 378 3.63 -27.70 7.65
N ASP A 379 4.37 -27.38 8.71
CA ASP A 379 3.91 -26.53 9.81
C ASP A 379 3.81 -25.05 9.42
N GLU A 380 4.69 -24.56 8.55
CA GLU A 380 4.62 -23.20 7.98
C GLU A 380 3.37 -22.97 7.12
N CYS A 381 2.79 -24.02 6.55
CA CYS A 381 1.57 -23.93 5.75
C CYS A 381 0.31 -23.99 6.64
N GLU A 382 -0.08 -22.84 7.19
CA GLU A 382 -1.30 -22.69 8.02
C GLU A 382 -2.57 -22.37 7.22
N ASP A 383 -2.46 -21.87 5.98
CA ASP A 383 -3.61 -21.44 5.19
C ASP A 383 -4.29 -22.65 4.51
N LEU A 384 -5.43 -23.08 5.09
CA LEU A 384 -6.28 -24.16 4.59
C LEU A 384 -6.57 -24.06 3.09
N LEU A 385 -6.88 -22.85 2.61
CA LEU A 385 -7.23 -22.66 1.20
C LEU A 385 -6.01 -22.79 0.29
N ALA A 386 -4.82 -22.44 0.78
CA ALA A 386 -3.59 -22.48 0.00
C ALA A 386 -3.19 -23.91 -0.41
N TYR A 387 -3.49 -24.92 0.42
CA TYR A 387 -3.22 -26.32 0.08
C TYR A 387 -4.47 -27.11 -0.32
N CYS A 388 -5.68 -26.79 0.16
CA CYS A 388 -6.88 -27.52 -0.29
C CYS A 388 -7.29 -27.14 -1.72
N VAL A 389 -7.30 -25.84 -2.07
CA VAL A 389 -7.80 -25.39 -3.39
C VAL A 389 -7.01 -25.98 -4.55
N PRO A 390 -5.66 -26.03 -4.54
CA PRO A 390 -4.90 -26.63 -5.63
C PRO A 390 -5.10 -28.14 -5.79
N VAL A 391 -5.64 -28.84 -4.79
CA VAL A 391 -6.00 -30.27 -4.86
C VAL A 391 -7.45 -30.46 -5.29
N ILE A 392 -8.37 -29.68 -4.70
CA ILE A 392 -9.81 -29.73 -5.01
C ILE A 392 -10.08 -29.31 -6.46
N ASP A 393 -9.38 -28.30 -6.99
CA ASP A 393 -9.59 -27.84 -8.37
C ASP A 393 -9.37 -28.97 -9.40
N PRO A 394 -8.21 -29.66 -9.41
CA PRO A 394 -8.01 -30.83 -10.24
C PRO A 394 -8.97 -31.98 -9.95
N TYR A 395 -9.29 -32.26 -8.68
CA TYR A 395 -10.26 -33.30 -8.33
C TYR A 395 -11.64 -33.03 -8.95
N VAL A 396 -12.09 -31.78 -8.94
CA VAL A 396 -13.35 -31.39 -9.60
C VAL A 396 -13.23 -31.50 -11.12
N ARG A 397 -12.21 -30.88 -11.72
CA ARG A 397 -12.11 -30.75 -13.20
C ARG A 397 -11.70 -32.02 -13.92
N LEU A 398 -10.72 -32.73 -13.37
CA LEU A 398 -10.07 -33.88 -14.02
C LEU A 398 -10.69 -35.21 -13.58
N TYR A 399 -11.42 -35.22 -12.47
CA TYR A 399 -12.08 -36.42 -11.97
C TYR A 399 -13.61 -36.28 -11.98
N LEU A 400 -14.21 -35.51 -11.07
CA LEU A 400 -15.69 -35.49 -10.92
C LEU A 400 -16.43 -35.08 -12.20
N MET A 401 -15.97 -34.04 -12.90
CA MET A 401 -16.58 -33.51 -14.12
C MET A 401 -16.38 -34.39 -15.37
N ARG A 402 -15.46 -35.37 -15.33
CA ARG A 402 -15.20 -36.29 -16.45
C ARG A 402 -15.97 -37.60 -16.34
N THR A 403 -16.86 -37.72 -15.37
CA THR A 403 -17.70 -38.91 -15.18
C THR A 403 -19.11 -38.67 -15.72
N ASN A 404 -19.79 -39.74 -16.16
CA ASN A 404 -21.21 -39.70 -16.55
C ASN A 404 -22.16 -39.87 -15.34
N ASN A 405 -21.63 -39.85 -14.10
CA ASN A 405 -22.41 -40.05 -12.89
C ASN A 405 -23.03 -38.73 -12.42
N ALA A 406 -24.37 -38.69 -12.38
CA ALA A 406 -25.12 -37.51 -11.97
C ALA A 406 -24.77 -37.00 -10.56
N GLN A 407 -24.49 -37.90 -9.60
CA GLN A 407 -24.12 -37.54 -8.23
C GLN A 407 -22.75 -36.83 -8.18
N ASN A 408 -21.79 -37.28 -8.98
CA ASN A 408 -20.47 -36.64 -9.07
C ASN A 408 -20.57 -35.24 -9.71
N LEU A 409 -21.43 -35.06 -10.72
CA LEU A 409 -21.69 -33.76 -11.34
C LEU A 409 -22.40 -32.80 -10.38
N GLU A 410 -23.35 -33.30 -9.58
CA GLU A 410 -24.01 -32.51 -8.53
C GLU A 410 -23.03 -32.07 -7.44
N LEU A 411 -22.19 -33.00 -6.96
CA LEU A 411 -21.13 -32.71 -5.99
C LEU A 411 -20.13 -31.68 -6.54
N ALA A 412 -19.71 -31.80 -7.81
CA ALA A 412 -18.88 -30.81 -8.48
C ALA A 412 -19.55 -29.42 -8.51
N GLY A 413 -20.85 -29.36 -8.79
CA GLY A 413 -21.64 -28.12 -8.72
C GLY A 413 -21.71 -27.51 -7.31
N ARG A 414 -21.87 -28.34 -6.27
CA ARG A 414 -21.86 -27.91 -4.86
C ARG A 414 -20.48 -27.35 -4.46
N ILE A 415 -19.39 -28.06 -4.77
CA ILE A 415 -18.02 -27.61 -4.49
C ILE A 415 -17.74 -26.26 -5.17
N LYS A 416 -18.10 -26.12 -6.45
CA LYS A 416 -17.94 -24.87 -7.20
C LYS A 416 -18.66 -23.68 -6.55
N ARG A 417 -19.89 -23.89 -6.05
CA ARG A 417 -20.65 -22.84 -5.33
C ARG A 417 -19.98 -22.47 -4.00
N HIS A 418 -19.60 -23.44 -3.18
CA HIS A 418 -18.94 -23.20 -1.88
C HIS A 418 -17.59 -22.49 -2.03
N LEU A 419 -16.75 -22.94 -2.96
CA LEU A 419 -15.47 -22.27 -3.22
C LEU A 419 -15.66 -20.84 -3.72
N ARG A 420 -16.73 -20.56 -4.47
CA ARG A 420 -17.06 -19.19 -4.91
C ARG A 420 -17.36 -18.27 -3.73
N LEU A 421 -18.05 -18.74 -2.69
CA LEU A 421 -18.26 -18.00 -1.44
C LEU A 421 -16.92 -17.70 -0.75
N LEU A 422 -15.98 -18.63 -0.83
CA LEU A 422 -14.60 -18.46 -0.37
C LEU A 422 -13.73 -17.75 -1.41
N GLY A 423 -14.29 -17.04 -2.40
CA GLY A 423 -13.56 -16.22 -3.37
C GLY A 423 -12.66 -16.97 -4.33
N THR A 424 -12.99 -18.23 -4.63
CA THR A 424 -12.29 -19.08 -5.59
C THR A 424 -13.32 -19.65 -6.57
N GLN A 425 -13.13 -19.41 -7.86
CA GLN A 425 -13.95 -20.00 -8.91
C GLN A 425 -13.15 -21.05 -9.67
N ILE A 426 -13.68 -22.26 -9.78
CA ILE A 426 -13.09 -23.30 -10.64
C ILE A 426 -13.58 -23.06 -12.08
N THR A 427 -12.63 -22.80 -12.99
CA THR A 427 -12.82 -22.63 -14.45
C THR A 427 -12.15 -23.77 -15.21
N GLU A 428 -12.36 -23.96 -16.52
CA GLU A 428 -11.72 -25.11 -17.21
C GLU A 428 -10.18 -25.10 -17.12
N THR A 429 -9.57 -23.92 -17.08
CA THR A 429 -8.12 -23.76 -17.03
C THR A 429 -7.53 -23.92 -15.63
N GLY A 430 -8.36 -24.00 -14.59
CA GLY A 430 -7.93 -24.05 -13.20
C GLY A 430 -8.79 -23.16 -12.30
N ASN A 431 -8.38 -23.04 -11.04
CA ASN A 431 -8.99 -22.08 -10.14
C ASN A 431 -8.55 -20.64 -10.47
N GLN A 432 -9.48 -19.70 -10.30
CA GLN A 432 -9.26 -18.27 -10.41
C GLN A 432 -9.82 -17.58 -9.17
N ARG A 433 -9.20 -16.47 -8.77
CA ARG A 433 -9.74 -15.65 -7.68
C ARG A 433 -11.01 -14.94 -8.14
N CYS A 434 -12.04 -14.98 -7.31
CA CYS A 434 -13.28 -14.23 -7.53
C CYS A 434 -13.66 -13.44 -6.27
N ALA A 435 -14.67 -12.58 -6.40
CA ALA A 435 -15.17 -11.81 -5.26
C ALA A 435 -15.77 -12.76 -4.20
N SER A 436 -15.23 -12.72 -2.98
CA SER A 436 -15.76 -13.47 -1.83
C SER A 436 -16.75 -12.59 -1.05
N PRO A 437 -17.94 -13.10 -0.71
CA PRO A 437 -18.82 -12.52 0.29
C PRO A 437 -18.11 -12.15 1.61
N VAL A 438 -17.24 -13.02 2.15
CA VAL A 438 -16.48 -12.73 3.38
C VAL A 438 -15.58 -11.50 3.19
N ASN A 439 -14.83 -11.43 2.09
CA ASN A 439 -14.00 -10.26 1.79
C ASN A 439 -14.83 -8.99 1.61
N ARG A 440 -16.08 -9.12 1.17
CA ARG A 440 -17.02 -8.01 0.97
C ARG A 440 -17.59 -7.53 2.30
N ILE A 441 -18.00 -8.44 3.18
CA ILE A 441 -18.46 -8.11 4.53
C ILE A 441 -17.36 -7.40 5.29
N LEU A 442 -16.12 -7.90 5.27
CA LEU A 442 -14.99 -7.22 5.91
C LEU A 442 -14.69 -5.87 5.28
N ALA A 443 -14.77 -5.75 3.94
CA ALA A 443 -14.53 -4.48 3.24
C ALA A 443 -15.51 -3.38 3.66
N TYR A 444 -16.77 -3.76 3.88
CA TYR A 444 -17.92 -2.86 3.95
C TYR A 444 -18.72 -3.04 5.24
N SER A 445 -18.07 -3.55 6.28
CA SER A 445 -18.69 -3.83 7.56
C SER A 445 -19.32 -2.57 8.14
N GLN A 446 -20.50 -2.71 8.76
CA GLN A 446 -21.16 -1.59 9.44
C GLN A 446 -20.26 -0.97 10.52
N SER A 447 -19.43 -1.79 11.18
CA SER A 447 -18.48 -1.33 12.19
C SER A 447 -17.48 -0.30 11.63
N LYS A 448 -17.18 -0.32 10.33
CA LYS A 448 -16.32 0.70 9.70
C LYS A 448 -16.98 2.08 9.69
N ALA A 449 -18.28 2.15 9.44
CA ALA A 449 -19.01 3.40 9.53
C ALA A 449 -19.08 3.89 10.98
N GLN A 450 -19.25 2.97 11.95
CA GLN A 450 -19.23 3.30 13.38
C GLN A 450 -17.89 3.85 13.85
N ALA A 451 -16.76 3.42 13.26
CA ALA A 451 -15.44 3.97 13.56
C ALA A 451 -15.29 5.46 13.21
N LEU A 452 -16.15 6.01 12.34
CA LEU A 452 -16.14 7.44 12.03
C LEU A 452 -16.38 8.30 13.27
N ILE A 453 -17.21 7.83 14.21
CA ILE A 453 -17.57 8.56 15.43
C ILE A 453 -16.33 8.89 16.27
N PRO A 454 -15.60 7.89 16.83
CA PRO A 454 -14.43 8.20 17.66
C PRO A 454 -13.31 8.93 16.89
N ILE A 455 -13.15 8.68 15.59
CA ILE A 455 -12.16 9.36 14.75
C ILE A 455 -12.51 10.85 14.62
N LEU A 456 -13.72 11.17 14.16
CA LEU A 456 -14.11 12.55 13.88
C LEU A 456 -14.38 13.35 15.15
N GLN A 457 -14.84 12.72 16.23
CA GLN A 457 -14.90 13.37 17.56
C GLN A 457 -13.51 13.83 18.00
N ARG A 458 -12.50 12.95 17.89
CA ARG A 458 -11.12 13.29 18.27
C ARG A 458 -10.55 14.39 17.39
N GLU A 459 -10.80 14.34 16.08
CA GLU A 459 -10.33 15.37 15.16
C GLU A 459 -11.03 16.72 15.39
N LYS A 460 -12.33 16.70 15.66
CA LYS A 460 -13.13 17.89 15.98
C LYS A 460 -12.66 18.55 17.28
N GLU A 461 -12.34 17.76 18.30
CA GLU A 461 -11.76 18.25 19.55
C GLU A 461 -10.46 19.05 19.31
N MET A 462 -9.62 18.59 18.38
CA MET A 462 -8.32 19.20 18.09
C MET A 462 -8.37 20.37 17.11
N LEU A 463 -9.27 20.32 16.12
CA LEU A 463 -9.35 21.31 15.04
C LEU A 463 -10.44 22.36 15.27
N GLY A 464 -11.45 22.09 16.09
CA GLY A 464 -12.63 22.94 16.24
C GLY A 464 -13.30 23.22 14.89
N ASP A 465 -13.64 24.49 14.65
CA ASP A 465 -14.33 24.91 13.40
C ASP A 465 -13.45 24.87 12.15
N SER A 466 -12.13 24.68 12.31
CA SER A 466 -11.19 24.56 11.20
C SER A 466 -11.19 23.16 10.57
N ILE A 467 -11.90 22.19 11.16
CA ILE A 467 -11.99 20.83 10.62
C ILE A 467 -12.65 20.84 9.24
N ARG A 468 -12.01 20.14 8.30
CA ARG A 468 -12.47 19.91 6.93
C ARG A 468 -12.23 18.44 6.63
N ALA A 469 -13.21 17.64 7.05
CA ALA A 469 -13.17 16.19 6.96
C ALA A 469 -13.81 15.69 5.67
N VAL A 470 -13.23 14.64 5.10
CA VAL A 470 -13.77 13.94 3.93
C VAL A 470 -13.77 12.45 4.21
N VAL A 471 -14.93 11.82 4.09
CA VAL A 471 -15.11 10.38 4.20
C VAL A 471 -15.35 9.81 2.81
N VAL A 472 -14.51 8.87 2.38
CA VAL A 472 -14.59 8.29 1.03
C VAL A 472 -14.95 6.81 1.09
N CYS A 473 -15.97 6.44 0.31
CA CYS A 473 -16.50 5.09 0.16
C CYS A 473 -16.37 4.60 -1.29
N ASP A 474 -16.48 3.29 -1.52
CA ASP A 474 -16.40 2.71 -2.87
C ASP A 474 -17.65 2.99 -3.72
N TYR A 475 -18.82 3.03 -3.09
CA TYR A 475 -20.11 3.18 -3.76
C TYR A 475 -21.11 3.98 -2.92
N GLU A 476 -22.16 4.48 -3.59
CA GLU A 476 -23.25 5.20 -2.94
C GLU A 476 -24.11 4.26 -2.09
N LYS A 477 -24.57 3.17 -2.73
CA LYS A 477 -25.36 2.07 -2.16
C LYS A 477 -24.85 0.74 -2.72
N THR A 478 -24.92 -0.32 -1.93
CA THR A 478 -24.46 -1.67 -2.28
C THR A 478 -25.42 -2.31 -3.28
N SER A 479 -25.19 -2.13 -4.58
CA SER A 479 -26.18 -2.42 -5.64
C SER A 479 -26.20 -3.86 -6.18
N ALA A 480 -25.59 -4.82 -5.50
CA ALA A 480 -25.63 -6.21 -5.95
C ALA A 480 -25.37 -7.15 -4.78
N VAL A 481 -26.40 -7.49 -4.02
CA VAL A 481 -26.28 -8.54 -3.01
C VAL A 481 -26.71 -9.85 -3.69
N ASP A 482 -25.89 -10.89 -3.58
CA ASP A 482 -26.36 -12.26 -3.83
C ASP A 482 -27.62 -12.45 -2.96
N PRO A 483 -28.70 -13.10 -3.43
CA PRO A 483 -29.91 -13.29 -2.63
C PRO A 483 -29.60 -13.86 -1.23
N GLU A 484 -28.56 -14.69 -1.13
CA GLU A 484 -28.05 -15.31 0.09
C GLU A 484 -27.44 -14.33 1.12
N VAL A 485 -27.01 -13.12 0.75
CA VAL A 485 -26.37 -12.15 1.68
C VAL A 485 -27.22 -10.88 1.84
N SER A 486 -28.35 -10.79 1.14
CA SER A 486 -29.24 -9.61 1.09
C SER A 486 -29.83 -9.18 2.43
N HIS A 487 -29.87 -10.08 3.41
CA HIS A 487 -30.36 -9.82 4.77
C HIS A 487 -29.29 -9.31 5.74
N ILE A 488 -28.00 -9.51 5.43
CA ILE A 488 -26.85 -9.06 6.25
C ILE A 488 -26.25 -7.79 5.66
N LEU A 489 -26.10 -7.76 4.34
CA LEU A 489 -25.74 -6.58 3.58
C LEU A 489 -27.01 -6.02 2.94
N ASP A 490 -27.77 -5.21 3.67
CA ASP A 490 -28.82 -4.40 3.04
C ASP A 490 -28.16 -3.53 1.94
N SER A 491 -28.93 -3.15 0.94
CA SER A 491 -28.57 -2.21 -0.12
C SER A 491 -27.95 -0.90 0.39
N GLU A 492 -28.10 -0.58 1.68
CA GLU A 492 -27.51 0.58 2.33
C GLU A 492 -26.23 0.30 3.13
N VAL A 493 -25.90 -0.96 3.46
CA VAL A 493 -24.75 -1.30 4.34
C VAL A 493 -23.42 -1.02 3.65
N GLY A 494 -22.53 -0.30 4.34
CA GLY A 494 -21.14 -0.09 3.95
C GLY A 494 -20.90 0.90 2.81
N GLY A 495 -21.95 1.56 2.32
CA GLY A 495 -21.87 2.62 1.31
C GLY A 495 -21.77 4.02 1.92
N ALA A 496 -21.60 5.01 1.05
CA ALA A 496 -21.56 6.42 1.44
C ALA A 496 -22.81 6.82 2.25
N VAL A 497 -23.99 6.29 1.90
CA VAL A 497 -25.24 6.58 2.62
C VAL A 497 -25.21 6.05 4.06
N ALA A 498 -24.70 4.84 4.31
CA ALA A 498 -24.56 4.32 5.68
C ALA A 498 -23.55 5.13 6.51
N ALA A 499 -22.42 5.51 5.92
CA ALA A 499 -21.45 6.38 6.57
C ALA A 499 -22.11 7.71 6.98
N PHE A 500 -22.80 8.36 6.05
CA PHE A 500 -23.54 9.60 6.29
C PHE A 500 -24.58 9.46 7.40
N ARG A 501 -25.45 8.44 7.35
CA ARG A 501 -26.46 8.20 8.40
C ARG A 501 -25.84 7.93 9.77
N THR A 502 -24.68 7.27 9.82
CA THR A 502 -23.97 7.00 11.08
C THR A 502 -23.47 8.29 11.73
N LEU A 503 -23.03 9.27 10.93
CA LEU A 503 -22.59 10.58 11.45
C LEU A 503 -23.73 11.37 12.07
N LEU A 504 -24.94 11.29 11.50
CA LEU A 504 -26.13 12.00 12.00
C LEU A 504 -26.71 11.39 13.30
N GLN A 505 -26.28 10.18 13.67
CA GLN A 505 -26.77 9.50 14.88
C GLN A 505 -26.04 9.93 16.16
N ASP A 506 -24.87 10.56 16.03
CA ASP A 506 -24.06 11.02 17.15
C ASP A 506 -24.00 12.55 17.19
N GLU A 507 -24.34 13.13 18.35
CA GLU A 507 -24.49 14.58 18.54
C GLU A 507 -23.23 15.37 18.17
N ASP A 508 -22.03 14.79 18.34
CA ASP A 508 -20.79 15.50 18.03
C ASP A 508 -20.42 15.44 16.56
N THR A 509 -20.65 14.31 15.89
CA THR A 509 -20.42 14.23 14.44
C THR A 509 -21.51 14.89 13.60
N ASP A 510 -22.74 14.95 14.11
CA ASP A 510 -23.87 15.68 13.52
C ASP A 510 -23.55 17.17 13.37
N ARG A 511 -22.98 17.79 14.43
CA ARG A 511 -22.46 19.18 14.43
C ARG A 511 -21.31 19.49 13.46
N LEU A 512 -20.86 18.51 12.68
CA LEU A 512 -19.98 18.77 11.53
C LEU A 512 -20.77 19.17 10.28
N ASP A 513 -22.10 19.16 10.37
CA ASP A 513 -23.08 19.46 9.34
C ASP A 513 -22.78 18.63 8.07
N PRO A 514 -22.74 17.29 8.15
CA PRO A 514 -22.27 16.46 7.06
C PRO A 514 -23.12 16.67 5.79
N VAL A 515 -22.46 16.60 4.63
CA VAL A 515 -23.13 16.59 3.32
C VAL A 515 -22.64 15.41 2.51
N LEU A 516 -23.56 14.59 2.01
CA LEU A 516 -23.24 13.49 1.10
C LEU A 516 -23.31 13.96 -0.35
N VAL A 517 -22.29 13.65 -1.14
CA VAL A 517 -22.22 13.97 -2.57
C VAL A 517 -21.76 12.75 -3.37
N THR A 518 -22.56 12.37 -4.36
CA THR A 518 -22.19 11.37 -5.38
C THR A 518 -22.44 11.93 -6.78
N GLY A 519 -22.16 11.13 -7.81
CA GLY A 519 -22.41 11.53 -9.21
C GLY A 519 -23.89 11.76 -9.56
N SER A 520 -24.83 11.37 -8.70
CA SER A 520 -26.27 11.50 -8.93
C SER A 520 -27.06 12.03 -7.74
N THR A 521 -26.48 12.02 -6.54
CA THR A 521 -27.22 12.23 -5.29
C THR A 521 -26.51 13.23 -4.40
N VAL A 522 -27.29 14.15 -3.83
CA VAL A 522 -26.85 15.08 -2.79
C VAL A 522 -27.80 14.94 -1.60
N LEU A 523 -27.27 14.54 -0.44
CA LEU A 523 -28.00 14.51 0.82
C LEU A 523 -27.40 15.55 1.75
N VAL A 524 -28.27 16.32 2.39
CA VAL A 524 -27.88 17.40 3.30
C VAL A 524 -28.59 17.16 4.62
N ASP A 525 -27.90 17.45 5.70
CA ASP A 525 -28.43 17.41 7.06
C ASP A 525 -29.75 18.21 7.19
N ASP A 526 -30.62 17.79 8.09
CA ASP A 526 -31.95 18.39 8.27
C ASP A 526 -31.93 19.72 9.02
N ASP A 527 -30.84 20.07 9.69
CA ASP A 527 -30.59 21.38 10.29
C ASP A 527 -29.79 22.31 9.33
N LEU A 528 -28.97 21.75 8.44
CA LEU A 528 -28.18 22.48 7.45
C LEU A 528 -28.97 22.85 6.20
N TYR A 529 -30.05 22.13 5.85
CA TYR A 529 -30.67 22.26 4.52
C TYR A 529 -31.17 23.67 4.17
N LEU A 530 -31.61 24.46 5.16
CA LEU A 530 -32.06 25.85 4.93
C LEU A 530 -30.87 26.74 4.54
N VAL A 531 -29.78 26.63 5.29
CA VAL A 531 -28.53 27.36 5.01
C VAL A 531 -27.97 26.95 3.66
N PHE A 532 -27.96 25.64 3.37
CA PHE A 532 -27.55 25.14 2.06
C PHE A 532 -28.43 25.68 0.94
N HIS A 533 -29.75 25.70 1.13
CA HIS A 533 -30.69 26.20 0.12
C HIS A 533 -30.45 27.68 -0.19
N GLU A 534 -30.32 28.52 0.83
CA GLU A 534 -30.07 29.96 0.65
C GLU A 534 -28.74 30.21 -0.07
N TYR A 535 -27.66 29.54 0.37
CA TYR A 535 -26.35 29.65 -0.27
C TYR A 535 -26.39 29.18 -1.73
N ALA A 536 -26.98 28.01 -1.99
CA ALA A 536 -27.07 27.42 -3.32
C ALA A 536 -27.88 28.30 -4.27
N SER A 537 -29.00 28.86 -3.82
CA SER A 537 -29.82 29.76 -4.62
C SER A 537 -29.07 31.04 -4.98
N GLN A 538 -28.34 31.65 -4.05
CA GLN A 538 -27.52 32.84 -4.33
C GLN A 538 -26.39 32.51 -5.31
N TRP A 539 -25.66 31.43 -5.07
CA TRP A 539 -24.55 31.02 -5.91
C TRP A 539 -24.98 30.71 -7.35
N LEU A 540 -26.10 29.99 -7.53
CA LEU A 540 -26.65 29.69 -8.86
C LEU A 540 -27.06 30.97 -9.60
N GLN A 541 -27.66 31.94 -8.88
CA GLN A 541 -28.04 33.23 -9.45
C GLN A 541 -26.83 34.07 -9.85
N GLU A 542 -25.78 34.11 -9.03
CA GLU A 542 -24.53 34.85 -9.32
C GLU A 542 -23.77 34.29 -10.52
N LYS A 543 -23.85 32.96 -10.72
CA LYS A 543 -23.21 32.26 -11.84
C LYS A 543 -24.08 32.15 -13.09
N ASP A 544 -25.29 32.75 -13.07
CA ASP A 544 -26.25 32.75 -14.17
C ASP A 544 -26.69 31.34 -14.62
N TYR A 545 -26.92 30.44 -13.66
CA TYR A 545 -27.42 29.08 -13.91
C TYR A 545 -28.93 28.98 -13.68
N GLU A 546 -29.66 28.36 -14.61
CA GLU A 546 -31.10 28.14 -14.48
C GLU A 546 -31.42 26.76 -13.87
N VAL A 547 -31.49 26.71 -12.54
CA VAL A 547 -31.79 25.48 -11.80
C VAL A 547 -32.83 25.72 -10.69
N GLU A 548 -33.87 24.89 -10.66
CA GLU A 548 -34.88 24.85 -9.60
C GLU A 548 -34.49 23.79 -8.55
N LEU A 549 -34.31 24.19 -7.29
CA LEU A 549 -33.98 23.30 -6.17
C LEU A 549 -35.25 22.84 -5.44
N ARG A 550 -35.41 21.53 -5.23
CA ARG A 550 -36.48 20.93 -4.42
C ARG A 550 -35.91 19.94 -3.41
N TRP A 551 -36.64 19.67 -2.33
CA TRP A 551 -36.19 18.79 -1.25
C TRP A 551 -37.15 17.65 -0.98
N GLY A 552 -36.62 16.43 -0.89
CA GLY A 552 -37.33 15.26 -0.37
C GLY A 552 -36.98 15.04 1.10
N ALA A 553 -37.98 14.94 1.96
CA ALA A 553 -37.76 14.57 3.37
C ALA A 553 -37.37 13.09 3.48
N GLN A 554 -36.40 12.81 4.35
CA GLN A 554 -36.02 11.48 4.83
C GLN A 554 -35.87 11.55 6.35
N ASP A 555 -35.64 10.42 7.01
CA ASP A 555 -35.46 10.35 8.46
C ASP A 555 -34.08 10.90 8.86
N GLY A 556 -34.05 12.11 9.42
CA GLY A 556 -32.85 12.83 9.86
C GLY A 556 -32.07 13.57 8.75
N TYR A 557 -32.54 13.64 7.50
CA TYR A 557 -31.85 14.37 6.42
C TYR A 557 -32.77 14.72 5.26
N ARG A 558 -32.25 15.51 4.31
CA ARG A 558 -32.96 15.96 3.10
C ARG A 558 -32.24 15.52 1.83
N LEU A 559 -32.99 14.95 0.89
CA LEU A 559 -32.54 14.66 -0.47
C LEU A 559 -32.75 15.87 -1.37
N LEU A 560 -31.67 16.42 -1.94
CA LEU A 560 -31.76 17.48 -2.93
C LEU A 560 -32.19 16.91 -4.29
N LYS A 561 -33.28 17.44 -4.83
CA LYS A 561 -33.79 17.17 -6.18
C LYS A 561 -33.78 18.46 -6.96
N ALA A 562 -32.78 18.65 -7.80
CA ALA A 562 -32.70 19.81 -8.68
C ALA A 562 -33.23 19.50 -10.08
N ARG A 563 -33.81 20.51 -10.74
CA ARG A 563 -34.30 20.45 -12.12
C ARG A 563 -33.74 21.62 -12.92
N GLY A 564 -33.19 21.35 -14.10
CA GLY A 564 -32.62 22.34 -15.00
C GLY A 564 -31.60 21.69 -15.93
N ALA A 565 -31.43 22.23 -17.14
CA ALA A 565 -30.43 21.71 -18.08
C ALA A 565 -28.99 21.93 -17.57
N ASP A 566 -28.80 22.96 -16.74
CA ASP A 566 -27.52 23.32 -16.14
C ASP A 566 -27.18 22.48 -14.89
N TRP A 567 -28.10 21.68 -14.37
CA TRP A 567 -27.83 20.81 -13.21
C TRP A 567 -27.04 19.57 -13.61
N VAL A 568 -25.77 19.78 -13.92
CA VAL A 568 -24.80 18.76 -14.32
C VAL A 568 -23.73 18.56 -13.23
N PRO A 569 -23.03 17.40 -13.19
CA PRO A 569 -21.99 17.12 -12.20
C PRO A 569 -21.00 18.24 -11.93
N ARG A 570 -20.51 18.89 -12.99
CA ARG A 570 -19.58 20.02 -12.85
C ARG A 570 -20.12 21.14 -11.96
N VAL A 571 -21.41 21.47 -12.09
CA VAL A 571 -22.03 22.62 -11.42
C VAL A 571 -22.25 22.33 -9.94
N TYR A 572 -22.90 21.21 -9.59
CA TYR A 572 -23.18 20.92 -8.19
C TYR A 572 -21.92 20.53 -7.40
N ILE A 573 -20.93 19.90 -8.04
CA ILE A 573 -19.63 19.64 -7.40
C ILE A 573 -18.96 20.97 -7.05
N GLN A 574 -18.93 21.92 -7.99
CA GLN A 574 -18.34 23.24 -7.74
C GLN A 574 -19.06 23.97 -6.60
N LEU A 575 -20.39 24.01 -6.65
CA LEU A 575 -21.22 24.61 -5.59
C LEU A 575 -20.89 24.04 -4.21
N ILE A 576 -20.90 22.72 -4.07
CA ILE A 576 -20.66 22.05 -2.77
C ILE A 576 -19.20 22.21 -2.33
N THR A 577 -18.27 22.24 -3.27
CA THR A 577 -16.86 22.49 -2.99
C THR A 577 -16.64 23.89 -2.44
N GLU A 578 -17.29 24.90 -3.00
CA GLU A 578 -17.23 26.28 -2.48
C GLU A 578 -17.92 26.37 -1.11
N PHE A 579 -19.07 25.70 -0.93
CA PHE A 579 -19.78 25.62 0.36
C PHE A 579 -18.92 24.98 1.47
N PHE A 580 -18.20 23.89 1.16
CA PHE A 580 -17.25 23.22 2.07
C PHE A 580 -16.01 24.07 2.36
N GLN A 581 -15.43 24.71 1.35
CA GLN A 581 -14.25 25.58 1.53
C GLN A 581 -14.58 26.84 2.34
N ALA A 582 -15.79 27.38 2.21
CA ALA A 582 -16.29 28.47 3.03
C ALA A 582 -16.55 28.04 4.49
N GLY A 583 -16.76 26.74 4.75
CA GLY A 583 -16.93 26.19 6.09
C GLY A 583 -18.36 26.07 6.59
N TYR A 584 -19.34 26.21 5.70
CA TYR A 584 -20.75 25.96 6.05
C TYR A 584 -21.02 24.49 6.34
N THR A 585 -20.27 23.58 5.72
CA THR A 585 -20.18 22.17 6.11
C THR A 585 -18.73 21.84 6.43
N LYS A 586 -18.53 21.04 7.47
CA LYS A 586 -17.19 20.63 7.94
C LYS A 586 -16.88 19.18 7.57
N CYS A 587 -17.86 18.41 7.10
CA CYS A 587 -17.69 17.02 6.70
C CYS A 587 -18.38 16.72 5.36
N LEU A 588 -17.62 16.18 4.40
CA LEU A 588 -18.19 15.62 3.17
C LEU A 588 -18.11 14.10 3.19
N VAL A 589 -19.19 13.43 2.79
CA VAL A 589 -19.22 11.99 2.55
C VAL A 589 -19.44 11.75 1.06
N GLY A 590 -18.67 10.87 0.44
CA GLY A 590 -18.90 10.60 -0.98
C GLY A 590 -18.16 9.38 -1.50
N THR A 591 -18.26 9.18 -2.80
CA THR A 591 -17.66 8.02 -3.46
C THR A 591 -16.31 8.37 -4.09
N ARG A 592 -15.45 7.36 -4.26
CA ARG A 592 -14.15 7.49 -4.93
C ARG A 592 -14.27 8.15 -6.31
N GLY A 593 -15.29 7.80 -7.10
CA GLY A 593 -15.46 8.35 -8.44
C GLY A 593 -15.71 9.86 -8.48
N LEU A 594 -16.15 10.46 -7.37
CA LEU A 594 -16.42 11.90 -7.28
C LEU A 594 -15.37 12.63 -6.44
N LEU A 595 -15.06 12.12 -5.25
CA LEU A 595 -14.15 12.76 -4.30
C LEU A 595 -12.70 12.26 -4.43
N GLY A 596 -12.47 11.16 -5.15
CA GLY A 596 -11.13 10.65 -5.48
C GLY A 596 -10.58 11.15 -6.81
N GLU A 597 -11.43 11.43 -7.80
CA GLU A 597 -11.05 11.82 -9.17
C GLU A 597 -11.62 13.21 -9.53
N GLY A 598 -10.78 14.12 -10.05
CA GLY A 598 -11.24 15.41 -10.62
C GLY A 598 -11.74 16.49 -9.64
N TRP A 599 -11.84 16.22 -8.33
CA TRP A 599 -12.27 17.17 -7.30
C TRP A 599 -11.13 18.04 -6.73
N ASP A 600 -11.37 19.34 -6.54
CA ASP A 600 -10.35 20.31 -6.10
C ASP A 600 -10.80 21.09 -4.85
N ALA A 601 -10.42 20.60 -3.68
CA ALA A 601 -10.53 21.33 -2.42
C ALA A 601 -9.17 21.35 -1.71
N ASN A 602 -8.67 22.54 -1.38
CA ASN A 602 -7.35 22.71 -0.77
C ASN A 602 -7.39 22.70 0.78
N LYS A 603 -8.56 22.89 1.39
CA LYS A 603 -8.71 22.98 2.85
C LYS A 603 -8.83 21.65 3.60
N ILE A 604 -8.93 20.51 2.90
CA ILE A 604 -9.10 19.18 3.51
C ILE A 604 -7.96 18.88 4.47
N ASN A 605 -8.25 18.68 5.76
CA ASN A 605 -7.23 18.39 6.79
C ASN A 605 -7.46 17.07 7.53
N VAL A 606 -8.58 16.40 7.24
CA VAL A 606 -8.89 15.03 7.69
C VAL A 606 -9.49 14.26 6.51
N LEU A 607 -8.90 13.12 6.20
CA LEU A 607 -9.39 12.17 5.19
C LEU A 607 -9.61 10.83 5.89
N VAL A 608 -10.81 10.27 5.79
CA VAL A 608 -11.11 8.92 6.29
C VAL A 608 -11.44 8.02 5.11
N ASP A 609 -10.57 7.06 4.86
CA ASP A 609 -10.64 6.10 3.77
C ASP A 609 -11.35 4.82 4.23
N LEU A 610 -12.60 4.64 3.79
CA LEU A 610 -13.36 3.41 3.98
C LEU A 610 -13.31 2.49 2.74
N THR A 611 -12.51 2.84 1.72
CA THR A 611 -12.45 2.11 0.46
C THR A 611 -11.62 0.84 0.57
N SER A 612 -11.97 -0.13 -0.27
CA SER A 612 -11.26 -1.41 -0.43
C SER A 612 -10.15 -1.37 -1.49
N VAL A 613 -9.92 -0.21 -2.11
CA VAL A 613 -9.00 -0.06 -3.24
C VAL A 613 -7.55 -0.12 -2.78
N THR A 614 -6.75 -0.92 -3.46
CA THR A 614 -5.31 -1.08 -3.16
C THR A 614 -4.40 -0.63 -4.29
N THR A 615 -4.94 -0.16 -5.41
CA THR A 615 -4.14 0.27 -6.55
C THR A 615 -3.41 1.55 -6.19
N SER A 616 -2.10 1.57 -6.45
CA SER A 616 -1.22 2.71 -6.14
C SER A 616 -1.78 4.03 -6.67
N MET A 617 -2.38 3.98 -7.87
CA MET A 617 -3.05 5.11 -8.49
C MET A 617 -4.15 5.71 -7.62
N SER A 618 -5.15 4.91 -7.27
CA SER A 618 -6.31 5.40 -6.56
C SER A 618 -5.96 5.86 -5.15
N VAL A 619 -5.01 5.18 -4.49
CA VAL A 619 -4.55 5.58 -3.15
C VAL A 619 -3.83 6.93 -3.19
N ASN A 620 -2.93 7.15 -4.16
CA ASN A 620 -2.23 8.42 -4.32
C ASN A 620 -3.18 9.57 -4.73
N GLN A 621 -4.18 9.29 -5.58
CA GLN A 621 -5.17 10.29 -5.98
C GLN A 621 -6.03 10.73 -4.79
N LEU A 622 -6.42 9.79 -3.92
CA LEU A 622 -7.19 10.05 -2.70
C LEU A 622 -6.39 10.91 -1.71
N ARG A 623 -5.21 10.44 -1.30
CA ARG A 623 -4.36 11.14 -0.31
C ARG A 623 -3.82 12.46 -0.84
N GLY A 624 -3.55 12.55 -2.15
CA GLY A 624 -3.10 13.76 -2.83
C GLY A 624 -4.03 14.96 -2.71
N ARG A 625 -5.30 14.77 -2.31
CA ARG A 625 -6.25 15.87 -2.03
C ARG A 625 -6.01 16.49 -0.66
N SER A 626 -5.76 15.66 0.34
CA SER A 626 -5.55 16.10 1.73
C SER A 626 -4.27 16.94 1.89
N ILE A 627 -3.21 16.61 1.14
CA ILE A 627 -1.88 17.20 1.29
C ILE A 627 -1.68 18.51 0.50
N ARG A 628 -2.75 19.12 0.00
CA ARG A 628 -2.68 20.44 -0.64
C ARG A 628 -2.45 21.52 0.42
N LEU A 629 -1.72 22.57 0.07
CA LEU A 629 -1.55 23.73 0.95
C LEU A 629 -2.85 24.52 1.06
N ASP A 630 -3.12 25.05 2.24
CA ASP A 630 -4.20 25.99 2.52
C ASP A 630 -3.58 27.36 2.82
N SER A 631 -3.96 28.39 2.06
CA SER A 631 -3.47 29.76 2.26
C SER A 631 -3.90 30.34 3.60
N ASP A 632 -5.03 29.88 4.13
CA ASP A 632 -5.60 30.37 5.39
C ASP A 632 -5.01 29.63 6.60
N ALA A 633 -4.34 28.49 6.36
CA ALA A 633 -3.70 27.66 7.38
C ALA A 633 -2.27 27.25 6.97
N PRO A 634 -1.26 28.13 7.13
CA PRO A 634 0.13 27.86 6.72
C PRO A 634 0.76 26.64 7.39
N GLN A 635 0.32 26.31 8.62
CA GLN A 635 0.78 25.12 9.37
C GLN A 635 -0.21 23.95 9.25
N LYS A 636 -0.96 23.89 8.16
CA LYS A 636 -1.86 22.76 7.89
C LYS A 636 -1.08 21.45 7.90
N LEU A 637 -1.55 20.52 8.72
CA LEU A 637 -1.22 19.09 8.67
C LEU A 637 -2.46 18.36 8.18
N ALA A 638 -2.32 17.32 7.36
CA ALA A 638 -3.41 16.42 7.01
C ALA A 638 -3.33 15.11 7.81
N HIS A 639 -4.44 14.60 8.32
CA HIS A 639 -4.52 13.23 8.83
C HIS A 639 -5.28 12.36 7.85
N ASN A 640 -4.69 11.22 7.48
CA ASN A 640 -5.31 10.23 6.62
C ASN A 640 -5.55 8.95 7.43
N TRP A 641 -6.81 8.61 7.63
CA TRP A 641 -7.25 7.47 8.41
C TRP A 641 -7.64 6.31 7.50
N ASP A 642 -7.08 5.12 7.75
CA ASP A 642 -7.58 3.85 7.21
C ASP A 642 -8.38 3.10 8.27
N VAL A 643 -9.61 2.71 7.94
CA VAL A 643 -10.43 1.88 8.83
C VAL A 643 -10.40 0.43 8.36
N VAL A 644 -9.91 -0.46 9.23
CA VAL A 644 -9.58 -1.85 8.89
C VAL A 644 -10.39 -2.82 9.74
N CYS A 645 -11.14 -3.72 9.09
CA CYS A 645 -11.94 -4.73 9.77
C CYS A 645 -11.18 -6.06 9.90
N LEU A 646 -11.14 -6.63 11.11
CA LEU A 646 -10.38 -7.84 11.45
C LEU A 646 -11.27 -8.95 12.00
N ALA A 647 -11.11 -10.16 11.47
CA ALA A 647 -11.76 -11.37 11.98
C ALA A 647 -10.83 -12.60 11.87
N PRO A 648 -9.63 -12.57 12.49
CA PRO A 648 -8.52 -13.50 12.26
C PRO A 648 -8.84 -14.98 12.51
N GLU A 649 -9.89 -15.27 13.28
CA GLU A 649 -10.36 -16.61 13.60
C GLU A 649 -10.91 -17.34 12.37
N PHE A 650 -11.32 -16.60 11.35
CA PHE A 650 -12.02 -17.13 10.19
C PHE A 650 -11.16 -17.13 8.93
N LEU A 651 -11.54 -17.99 7.98
CA LEU A 651 -10.92 -18.04 6.66
C LEU A 651 -11.09 -16.69 5.96
N LYS A 652 -9.98 -16.12 5.48
CA LYS A 652 -9.92 -14.76 4.88
C LYS A 652 -10.24 -13.60 5.84
N GLY A 653 -10.29 -13.85 7.13
CA GLY A 653 -10.50 -12.87 8.20
C GLY A 653 -9.52 -11.69 8.25
N LEU A 654 -8.37 -11.84 7.59
CA LEU A 654 -7.30 -10.83 7.51
C LEU A 654 -7.19 -10.19 6.12
N SER A 655 -8.18 -10.40 5.25
CA SER A 655 -8.16 -9.88 3.88
C SER A 655 -8.11 -8.35 3.84
N ASP A 656 -8.84 -7.68 4.73
CA ASP A 656 -8.88 -6.22 4.81
C ASP A 656 -7.56 -5.65 5.39
N TYR A 657 -6.95 -6.33 6.37
CA TYR A 657 -5.60 -6.02 6.84
C TYR A 657 -4.56 -6.14 5.72
N LYS A 658 -4.61 -7.22 4.94
CA LYS A 658 -3.71 -7.40 3.79
C LYS A 658 -3.89 -6.27 2.76
N ARG A 659 -5.11 -5.77 2.56
CA ARG A 659 -5.36 -4.60 1.70
C ARG A 659 -4.75 -3.34 2.28
N PHE A 660 -4.96 -3.06 3.57
CA PHE A 660 -4.30 -1.97 4.28
C PHE A 660 -2.78 -2.03 4.09
N CYS A 661 -2.15 -3.19 4.31
CA CYS A 661 -0.72 -3.33 4.08
C CYS A 661 -0.33 -3.02 2.64
N LYS A 662 -1.09 -3.55 1.66
CA LYS A 662 -0.87 -3.29 0.24
C LYS A 662 -0.96 -1.79 -0.10
N LYS A 663 -1.94 -1.05 0.44
CA LYS A 663 -2.08 0.40 0.23
C LYS A 663 -0.80 1.17 0.62
N HIS A 664 -0.16 0.79 1.72
CA HIS A 664 1.01 1.51 2.24
C HIS A 664 2.34 1.12 1.61
N THR A 665 2.44 0.00 0.88
CA THR A 665 3.70 -0.48 0.28
C THR A 665 4.45 0.54 -0.56
N ARG A 666 3.75 1.49 -1.18
CA ARG A 666 4.34 2.52 -2.05
C ARG A 666 4.29 3.94 -1.49
N ILE A 667 3.80 4.11 -0.27
CA ILE A 667 3.61 5.41 0.36
C ILE A 667 4.76 5.69 1.31
N TYR A 668 5.29 6.90 1.26
CA TYR A 668 6.22 7.41 2.25
C TYR A 668 5.47 8.12 3.37
N GLY A 669 5.81 7.89 4.63
CA GLY A 669 5.26 8.66 5.73
C GLY A 669 6.31 8.96 6.79
N VAL A 670 6.07 10.01 7.56
CA VAL A 670 6.93 10.37 8.69
C VAL A 670 6.65 9.45 9.89
N THR A 671 7.70 8.80 10.40
CA THR A 671 7.67 8.00 11.63
C THR A 671 7.72 8.90 12.86
N ASP A 672 7.51 8.34 14.05
CA ASP A 672 7.41 9.13 15.29
C ASP A 672 8.74 9.75 15.75
N ASP A 673 9.84 9.29 15.15
CA ASP A 673 11.20 9.79 15.30
C ASP A 673 11.60 10.82 14.23
N GLY A 674 10.71 11.13 13.27
CA GLY A 674 10.93 12.19 12.25
C GLY A 674 11.60 11.71 10.97
N VAL A 675 11.90 10.42 10.88
CA VAL A 675 12.43 9.79 9.67
C VAL A 675 11.29 9.46 8.71
N ILE A 676 11.55 9.50 7.41
CA ILE A 676 10.53 9.23 6.40
C ILE A 676 10.73 7.81 5.87
N GLU A 677 9.81 6.90 6.14
CA GLU A 677 9.88 5.49 5.74
C GLU A 677 8.84 5.19 4.66
N LYS A 678 9.14 4.24 3.77
CA LYS A 678 8.18 3.68 2.83
C LYS A 678 7.60 2.37 3.36
N GLY A 679 6.28 2.19 3.30
CA GLY A 679 5.61 0.97 3.75
C GLY A 679 4.86 1.12 5.07
N VAL A 680 4.18 0.07 5.53
CA VAL A 680 3.30 0.12 6.73
C VAL A 680 3.97 0.58 8.04
N GLY A 681 5.30 0.51 8.12
CA GLY A 681 6.05 0.88 9.32
C GLY A 681 5.91 2.36 9.69
N HIS A 682 5.64 3.25 8.72
CA HIS A 682 5.41 4.67 9.03
C HIS A 682 4.10 4.93 9.76
N VAL A 683 3.12 4.03 9.63
CA VAL A 683 1.87 4.08 10.40
C VAL A 683 2.17 3.56 11.81
N HIS A 684 2.68 2.34 11.92
CA HIS A 684 3.12 1.76 13.19
C HIS A 684 4.22 0.71 12.95
N PRO A 685 5.35 0.75 13.69
CA PRO A 685 6.46 -0.17 13.47
C PRO A 685 6.09 -1.65 13.71
N ALA A 686 5.19 -1.93 14.66
CA ALA A 686 4.72 -3.29 14.92
C ALA A 686 4.12 -4.01 13.69
N PHE A 687 3.64 -3.31 12.66
CA PHE A 687 3.11 -3.95 11.45
C PHE A 687 4.17 -4.65 10.59
N THR A 688 5.45 -4.42 10.84
CA THR A 688 6.51 -5.10 10.09
C THR A 688 7.02 -6.38 10.73
N GLU A 689 6.67 -6.64 11.98
CA GLU A 689 7.12 -7.84 12.71
C GLU A 689 5.97 -8.76 13.08
N ILE A 690 4.80 -8.19 13.38
CA ILE A 690 3.66 -8.99 13.84
C ILE A 690 3.13 -9.84 12.67
N LYS A 691 3.23 -11.16 12.83
CA LYS A 691 2.51 -12.09 11.95
C LYS A 691 1.03 -11.68 11.90
N PRO A 692 0.35 -11.69 10.74
CA PRO A 692 -1.01 -11.16 10.60
C PRO A 692 -2.04 -11.64 11.64
N ARG A 693 -1.90 -12.85 12.21
CA ARG A 693 -2.77 -13.37 13.29
C ARG A 693 -2.51 -12.76 14.68
N GLY A 694 -1.32 -12.21 14.95
CA GLY A 694 -0.99 -11.54 16.20
C GLY A 694 -1.53 -10.12 16.33
N VAL A 695 -1.94 -9.50 15.21
CA VAL A 695 -2.40 -8.10 15.14
C VAL A 695 -3.63 -7.87 16.00
N GLU A 696 -4.53 -8.84 16.10
CA GLU A 696 -5.78 -8.72 16.88
C GLU A 696 -5.53 -8.40 18.36
N ARG A 697 -4.53 -9.04 18.97
CA ARG A 697 -4.18 -8.85 20.38
C ARG A 697 -3.73 -7.43 20.70
N VAL A 698 -3.23 -6.72 19.69
CA VAL A 698 -2.74 -5.34 19.80
C VAL A 698 -3.62 -4.33 19.07
N ALA A 699 -4.62 -4.76 18.30
CA ALA A 699 -5.41 -3.89 17.42
C ALA A 699 -6.14 -2.78 18.17
N THR A 700 -6.74 -3.10 19.33
CA THR A 700 -7.37 -2.12 20.20
C THR A 700 -6.36 -1.13 20.78
N LEU A 701 -5.22 -1.63 21.26
CA LEU A 701 -4.14 -0.79 21.79
C LEU A 701 -3.58 0.16 20.73
N ILE A 702 -3.37 -0.33 19.51
CA ILE A 702 -2.92 0.48 18.38
C ILE A 702 -3.96 1.54 18.03
N SER A 703 -5.26 1.19 17.99
CA SER A 703 -6.32 2.16 17.66
C SER A 703 -6.41 3.28 18.69
N GLU A 704 -6.30 2.96 19.99
CA GLU A 704 -6.21 3.95 21.06
C GLU A 704 -4.96 4.83 20.94
N GLU A 705 -3.83 4.24 20.56
CA GLU A 705 -2.60 4.97 20.32
C GLU A 705 -2.73 5.93 19.13
N MET A 706 -3.37 5.50 18.04
CA MET A 706 -3.61 6.34 16.85
C MET A 706 -4.50 7.55 17.19
N LEU A 707 -5.54 7.37 18.00
CA LEU A 707 -6.35 8.50 18.51
C LEU A 707 -5.54 9.46 19.38
N LYS A 708 -4.59 8.96 20.19
CA LYS A 708 -3.65 9.81 20.95
C LYS A 708 -2.72 10.57 20.00
N ARG A 709 -2.18 9.91 18.97
CA ARG A 709 -1.31 10.53 17.95
C ARG A 709 -2.02 11.61 17.16
N ALA A 710 -3.31 11.43 16.87
CA ALA A 710 -4.15 12.45 16.25
C ALA A 710 -4.25 13.73 17.10
N GLY A 711 -4.09 13.61 18.43
CA GLY A 711 -3.99 14.74 19.34
C GLY A 711 -2.73 15.59 19.22
N ASN A 712 -1.67 15.08 18.59
CA ASN A 712 -0.34 15.72 18.61
C ASN A 712 0.01 16.40 17.29
N ARG A 713 -0.93 17.12 16.66
CA ARG A 713 -0.77 17.73 15.32
C ARG A 713 0.47 18.64 15.21
N ALA A 714 0.74 19.47 16.22
CA ALA A 714 1.90 20.36 16.20
C ALA A 714 3.24 19.60 16.18
N ARG A 715 3.36 18.54 16.99
CA ARG A 715 4.52 17.65 16.98
C ARG A 715 4.64 16.94 15.63
N ASN A 716 3.53 16.39 15.11
CA ASN A 716 3.51 15.70 13.83
C ASN A 716 3.93 16.61 12.65
N TYR A 717 3.57 17.90 12.70
CA TYR A 717 4.04 18.90 11.73
C TYR A 717 5.56 19.11 11.84
N GLN A 718 6.08 19.26 13.05
CA GLN A 718 7.52 19.45 13.31
C GLN A 718 8.36 18.26 12.86
N LEU A 719 7.86 17.02 13.00
CA LEU A 719 8.56 15.80 12.60
C LEU A 719 8.95 15.78 11.11
N TRP A 720 8.26 16.54 10.25
CA TRP A 720 8.61 16.62 8.83
C TRP A 720 9.87 17.44 8.54
N GLY A 721 10.35 18.27 9.46
CA GLY A 721 11.55 19.09 9.27
C GLY A 721 11.46 20.02 8.05
N ILE A 722 10.30 20.66 7.84
CA ILE A 722 10.06 21.51 6.65
C ILE A 722 11.05 22.66 6.62
N GLY A 723 11.76 22.82 5.50
CA GLY A 723 12.82 23.81 5.30
C GLY A 723 14.21 23.36 5.75
N GLU A 724 14.34 22.18 6.38
CA GLU A 724 15.64 21.62 6.75
C GLU A 724 16.33 20.96 5.53
N PRO A 725 17.66 21.02 5.43
CA PRO A 725 18.39 20.33 4.35
C PRO A 725 18.15 18.82 4.41
N PHE A 726 17.95 18.19 3.24
CA PHE A 726 17.79 16.74 3.11
C PHE A 726 18.53 16.21 1.88
N LYS A 727 18.92 14.94 1.91
CA LYS A 727 19.49 14.24 0.76
C LYS A 727 18.38 13.39 0.17
N GLY A 728 17.79 13.81 -0.95
CA GLY A 728 16.60 13.18 -1.56
C GLY A 728 16.81 11.75 -2.11
N GLN A 729 17.46 10.88 -1.36
CA GLN A 729 17.89 9.53 -1.71
C GLN A 729 17.40 8.54 -0.65
N ALA A 730 17.09 7.32 -1.09
CA ALA A 730 16.77 6.22 -0.19
C ALA A 730 18.04 5.69 0.49
N ALA A 731 17.93 5.25 1.75
CA ALA A 731 19.01 4.67 2.55
C ALA A 731 18.47 3.56 3.45
N GLN A 732 19.36 2.73 4.02
CA GLN A 732 18.95 1.61 4.88
C GLN A 732 19.15 1.92 6.36
N SER A 733 18.16 1.55 7.18
CA SER A 733 18.16 1.61 8.64
C SER A 733 17.84 0.25 9.24
N ILE A 734 18.16 0.10 10.51
CA ILE A 734 17.79 -1.07 11.31
C ILE A 734 16.74 -0.68 12.33
N GLN A 735 15.72 -1.53 12.49
CA GLN A 735 14.79 -1.48 13.62
C GLN A 735 15.09 -2.62 14.58
N ILE A 736 15.18 -2.26 15.86
CA ILE A 736 15.43 -3.20 16.95
C ILE A 736 14.17 -3.19 17.83
N PRO A 737 13.39 -4.29 17.90
CA PRO A 737 12.35 -4.45 18.91
C PRO A 737 13.01 -4.46 20.29
N ILE A 738 12.35 -3.93 21.31
CA ILE A 738 12.86 -4.05 22.68
C ILE A 738 11.72 -4.50 23.59
N GLU A 739 11.88 -5.69 24.16
CA GLU A 739 10.94 -6.29 25.10
C GLU A 739 10.56 -5.33 26.25
N ARG A 740 9.26 -5.06 26.37
CA ARG A 740 8.65 -4.54 27.59
C ARG A 740 8.32 -5.69 28.55
N VAL A 741 9.32 -6.38 29.06
CA VAL A 741 9.11 -7.18 30.28
C VAL A 741 9.25 -6.22 31.45
N GLY A 742 8.27 -6.22 32.37
CA GLY A 742 8.06 -5.24 33.44
C GLY A 742 9.13 -5.16 34.54
N THR A 743 10.40 -5.23 34.16
CA THR A 743 11.60 -5.07 34.99
C THR A 743 12.49 -4.01 34.32
N SER A 744 12.98 -3.03 35.09
CA SER A 744 13.96 -2.06 34.61
C SER A 744 15.11 -2.76 33.88
N LEU A 745 15.62 -2.20 32.77
CA LEU A 745 16.82 -2.68 32.06
C LEU A 745 18.14 -2.59 32.89
N GLY A 746 18.01 -2.35 34.20
CA GLY A 746 19.10 -2.11 35.13
C GLY A 746 19.72 -0.72 34.97
N PHE A 747 20.71 -0.42 35.80
CA PHE A 747 21.52 0.79 35.68
C PHE A 747 22.86 0.45 35.00
N PRO A 748 23.45 1.40 34.24
CA PRO A 748 24.81 1.28 33.75
C PRO A 748 25.75 0.99 34.92
N PRO A 749 26.63 -0.02 34.82
CA PRO A 749 27.52 -0.44 35.92
C PRO A 749 28.75 0.48 36.06
N PHE A 750 28.57 1.79 35.91
CA PHE A 750 29.59 2.82 36.02
C PHE A 750 29.37 3.66 37.28
N THR A 751 30.47 4.10 37.89
CA THR A 751 30.42 4.89 39.13
C THR A 751 29.83 6.28 38.87
N GLY A 752 28.66 6.56 39.44
CA GLY A 752 28.02 7.88 39.40
C GLY A 752 26.77 7.97 38.52
N ASP A 753 26.48 6.96 37.70
CA ASP A 753 25.28 6.97 36.84
C ASP A 753 24.02 6.63 37.63
N THR A 754 23.05 7.53 37.61
CA THR A 754 21.76 7.40 38.33
C THR A 754 20.58 7.16 37.41
N THR A 755 20.78 7.19 36.09
CA THR A 755 19.75 6.93 35.09
C THR A 755 19.73 5.46 34.71
N ALA A 756 18.57 4.81 34.81
CA ALA A 756 18.39 3.45 34.32
C ALA A 756 18.51 3.41 32.80
N TRP A 757 18.96 2.28 32.26
CA TRP A 757 18.94 2.06 30.81
C TRP A 757 17.50 2.20 30.30
N THR A 758 17.35 2.98 29.24
CA THR A 758 16.17 2.96 28.37
C THR A 758 16.51 2.16 27.11
N PRO A 759 15.50 1.63 26.41
CA PRO A 759 15.68 1.01 25.09
C PRO A 759 16.53 1.86 24.15
N GLU A 760 16.25 3.16 24.08
CA GLU A 760 16.97 4.14 23.26
C GLU A 760 18.42 4.35 23.72
N SER A 761 18.66 4.57 25.02
CA SER A 761 20.00 4.85 25.54
C SER A 761 20.94 3.64 25.46
N LEU A 762 20.44 2.42 25.73
CA LEU A 762 21.24 1.20 25.58
C LEU A 762 21.62 0.98 24.12
N THR A 763 20.65 1.06 23.21
CA THR A 763 20.89 0.92 21.78
C THR A 763 21.85 1.97 21.25
N LYS A 764 21.74 3.22 21.74
CA LYS A 764 22.68 4.28 21.43
C LYS A 764 24.10 3.94 21.87
N SER A 765 24.30 3.54 23.12
CA SER A 765 25.63 3.17 23.63
C SER A 765 26.24 1.99 22.87
N VAL A 766 25.45 0.95 22.56
CA VAL A 766 25.92 -0.19 21.75
C VAL A 766 26.31 0.26 20.33
N SER A 767 25.52 1.13 19.72
CA SER A 767 25.80 1.67 18.39
C SER A 767 27.07 2.51 18.38
N GLU A 768 27.29 3.35 19.40
CA GLU A 768 28.52 4.12 19.58
C GLU A 768 29.76 3.22 19.73
N VAL A 769 29.64 2.08 20.43
CA VAL A 769 30.72 1.08 20.53
C VAL A 769 31.09 0.55 19.15
N ILE A 770 30.08 0.17 18.35
CA ILE A 770 30.31 -0.39 17.01
C ILE A 770 30.99 0.64 16.12
N VAL A 771 30.48 1.87 16.06
CA VAL A 771 31.07 2.92 15.19
C VAL A 771 32.50 3.24 15.63
N ALA A 772 32.75 3.38 16.94
CA ALA A 772 34.09 3.65 17.45
C ALA A 772 35.07 2.52 17.11
N ALA A 773 34.65 1.27 17.30
CA ALA A 773 35.47 0.10 16.99
C ALA A 773 35.75 -0.03 15.48
N LEU A 774 34.77 0.26 14.61
CA LEU A 774 34.95 0.25 13.16
C LEU A 774 35.94 1.33 12.71
N ARG A 775 35.86 2.55 13.28
CA ARG A 775 36.81 3.63 13.00
C ARG A 775 38.22 3.27 13.46
N ASP A 776 38.38 2.86 14.72
CA ASP A 776 39.70 2.60 15.31
C ASP A 776 40.37 1.36 14.69
N SER A 777 39.57 0.49 14.07
CA SER A 777 40.03 -0.64 13.23
C SER A 777 40.35 -0.26 11.78
N GLY A 778 40.14 0.99 11.37
CA GLY A 778 40.36 1.48 10.00
C GLY A 778 39.36 0.98 8.96
N LEU A 779 38.21 0.44 9.39
CA LEU A 779 37.14 -0.05 8.51
C LEU A 779 36.21 1.08 8.04
N ILE A 780 36.22 2.22 8.73
CA ILE A 780 35.53 3.46 8.37
C ILE A 780 36.55 4.60 8.48
N GLN A 781 36.63 5.49 7.49
CA GLN A 781 37.65 6.54 7.39
C GLN A 781 37.08 7.91 7.79
N TRP A 782 36.89 8.15 9.09
CA TRP A 782 36.43 9.45 9.62
C TRP A 782 37.53 10.12 10.46
N GLU A 783 37.82 11.39 10.19
CA GLU A 783 39.00 12.09 10.73
C GLU A 783 38.78 12.65 12.16
N GLY A 784 37.54 12.89 12.60
CA GLY A 784 37.22 13.48 13.92
C GLY A 784 36.53 12.54 14.94
N SER A 785 36.83 12.71 16.23
CA SER A 785 36.11 12.03 17.34
C SER A 785 34.79 12.69 17.72
N THR A 786 34.66 14.00 17.48
CA THR A 786 33.42 14.78 17.66
C THR A 786 32.42 14.61 16.52
N GLU A 787 32.86 14.27 15.30
CA GLU A 787 32.00 14.04 14.13
C GLU A 787 31.20 12.71 14.22
N LEU A 788 31.72 11.75 15.00
CA LEU A 788 31.22 10.37 15.06
C LEU A 788 29.79 10.26 15.62
N LEU A 789 29.42 11.14 16.56
CA LEU A 789 28.08 11.20 17.14
C LEU A 789 27.10 11.99 16.28
N ASP A 790 27.59 12.98 15.51
CA ASP A 790 26.74 13.78 14.64
C ASP A 790 26.23 12.96 13.45
N HIS A 791 27.02 11.96 13.02
CA HIS A 791 26.66 11.03 11.97
C HIS A 791 25.83 9.83 12.46
N LEU A 792 25.73 9.56 13.76
CA LEU A 792 24.91 8.45 14.27
C LEU A 792 23.49 8.95 14.59
N TYR A 793 22.50 8.36 13.94
CA TYR A 793 21.10 8.55 14.28
C TYR A 793 20.60 7.40 15.14
N VAL A 794 19.96 7.74 16.27
CA VAL A 794 19.22 6.81 17.13
C VAL A 794 17.92 7.49 17.50
N GLY A 795 16.79 6.84 17.26
CA GLY A 795 15.47 7.38 17.59
C GLY A 795 14.49 6.32 18.06
N GLU A 796 13.78 6.59 19.14
CA GLU A 796 12.69 5.74 19.63
C GLU A 796 11.44 5.89 18.75
N GLN A 797 10.84 4.77 18.40
CA GLN A 797 9.57 4.67 17.68
C GLN A 797 8.50 4.08 18.61
N ALA A 798 7.23 4.32 18.29
CA ALA A 798 6.11 3.74 19.02
C ALA A 798 6.20 2.22 19.16
N GLY A 799 5.56 1.65 20.18
CA GLY A 799 5.58 0.20 20.42
C GLY A 799 6.89 -0.35 21.01
N GLY A 800 7.87 0.51 21.35
CA GLY A 800 9.13 0.09 22.00
C GLY A 800 10.25 -0.26 21.03
N TYR A 801 10.22 0.31 19.83
CA TYR A 801 11.22 0.07 18.78
C TYR A 801 12.27 1.18 18.79
N VAL A 802 13.51 0.85 18.45
CA VAL A 802 14.57 1.85 18.25
C VAL A 802 15.17 1.70 16.86
N ARG A 803 15.22 2.82 16.13
CA ARG A 803 15.85 2.92 14.82
C ARG A 803 17.28 3.39 14.95
N VAL A 804 18.19 2.77 14.20
CA VAL A 804 19.60 3.17 14.12
C VAL A 804 20.08 3.22 12.67
N PHE A 805 20.82 4.27 12.30
CA PHE A 805 21.55 4.37 11.03
C PHE A 805 22.64 5.46 11.06
N LEU A 806 23.49 5.48 10.03
CA LEU A 806 24.48 6.54 9.81
C LEU A 806 23.94 7.62 8.84
N LYS A 807 23.98 8.90 9.22
CA LYS A 807 23.45 10.05 8.44
C LYS A 807 24.30 10.40 7.22
N GLU A 808 25.63 10.37 7.35
CA GLU A 808 26.56 10.81 6.30
C GLU A 808 27.66 9.79 6.02
N ALA A 809 27.26 8.58 5.67
CA ALA A 809 28.16 7.49 5.32
C ALA A 809 27.92 7.02 3.88
N ASN A 810 28.98 6.54 3.21
CA ASN A 810 28.86 5.91 1.90
C ASN A 810 28.19 4.53 2.00
N GLU A 811 27.78 3.93 0.88
CA GLU A 811 27.03 2.66 0.88
C GLU A 811 27.81 1.50 1.51
N GLU A 812 29.13 1.46 1.33
CA GLU A 812 29.99 0.42 1.89
C GLU A 812 30.09 0.52 3.42
N GLU A 813 30.27 1.74 3.94
CA GLU A 813 30.27 2.05 5.37
C GLU A 813 28.91 1.73 6.03
N VAL A 814 27.81 2.09 5.36
CA VAL A 814 26.45 1.77 5.82
C VAL A 814 26.25 0.25 5.89
N ALA A 815 26.69 -0.50 4.88
CA ALA A 815 26.56 -1.95 4.85
C ALA A 815 27.36 -2.62 5.97
N ILE A 816 28.61 -2.21 6.19
CA ILE A 816 29.47 -2.73 7.27
C ILE A 816 28.86 -2.44 8.64
N PHE A 817 28.42 -1.21 8.88
CA PHE A 817 27.79 -0.82 10.15
C PHE A 817 26.48 -1.57 10.39
N THR A 818 25.64 -1.68 9.35
CA THR A 818 24.36 -2.39 9.41
C THR A 818 24.57 -3.86 9.74
N GLN A 819 25.53 -4.52 9.08
CA GLN A 819 25.85 -5.91 9.38
C GLN A 819 26.39 -6.06 10.81
N ALA A 820 27.25 -5.16 11.27
CA ALA A 820 27.78 -5.21 12.62
C ALA A 820 26.70 -5.06 13.70
N LEU A 821 25.74 -4.14 13.51
CA LEU A 821 24.57 -4.05 14.39
C LEU A 821 23.75 -5.34 14.38
N LYS A 822 23.53 -5.92 13.20
CA LYS A 822 22.81 -7.20 13.09
C LYS A 822 23.48 -8.28 13.91
N ASP A 823 24.79 -8.40 13.81
CA ASP A 823 25.55 -9.41 14.54
C ASP A 823 25.38 -9.25 16.07
N VAL A 824 25.52 -8.03 16.61
CA VAL A 824 25.46 -7.77 18.07
C VAL A 824 24.09 -8.07 18.68
N PHE A 825 23.01 -7.73 17.98
CA PHE A 825 21.64 -7.89 18.46
C PHE A 825 21.02 -9.24 18.08
N SER A 826 21.70 -10.05 17.26
CA SER A 826 21.25 -11.40 16.89
C SER A 826 21.70 -12.45 17.91
N PRO A 827 21.03 -13.61 18.00
CA PRO A 827 21.47 -14.71 18.85
C PRO A 827 22.91 -15.14 18.51
N PRO A 828 23.86 -15.13 19.47
CA PRO A 828 25.29 -15.32 19.18
C PRO A 828 25.71 -16.79 19.00
N LEU A 829 24.80 -17.68 18.58
CA LEU A 829 25.02 -19.13 18.56
C LEU A 829 26.19 -19.56 17.66
N GLU A 830 26.41 -18.86 16.56
CA GLU A 830 27.51 -19.12 15.61
C GLU A 830 28.62 -18.05 15.66
N ALA A 831 28.50 -17.07 16.56
CA ALA A 831 29.48 -15.99 16.69
C ALA A 831 30.87 -16.56 17.02
N ARG A 832 31.94 -15.90 16.56
CA ARG A 832 33.33 -16.33 16.84
C ARG A 832 33.82 -15.86 18.21
N TYR A 833 33.36 -14.70 18.65
CA TYR A 833 33.56 -14.17 19.99
C TYR A 833 32.22 -13.64 20.53
N VAL A 834 32.04 -13.74 21.84
CA VAL A 834 30.90 -13.14 22.56
C VAL A 834 31.40 -12.29 23.70
N ILE A 835 30.65 -11.25 24.06
CA ILE A 835 30.97 -10.33 25.16
C ILE A 835 29.85 -10.30 26.20
N GLU A 836 30.25 -10.18 27.46
CA GLU A 836 29.35 -10.12 28.61
C GLU A 836 28.71 -8.73 28.78
N ARG A 837 27.40 -8.70 29.09
CA ARG A 837 26.69 -7.48 29.51
C ARG A 837 26.25 -7.57 30.97
N PHE A 838 26.79 -6.68 31.79
CA PHE A 838 26.40 -6.54 33.18
C PHE A 838 25.53 -5.29 33.40
N VAL A 839 24.63 -5.37 34.37
CA VAL A 839 23.88 -4.22 34.87
C VAL A 839 23.90 -4.19 36.39
N ASP A 840 23.83 -2.99 36.95
CA ASP A 840 23.71 -2.77 38.38
C ASP A 840 22.22 -2.66 38.74
N MET A 841 21.72 -3.57 39.59
CA MET A 841 20.38 -3.52 40.17
C MET A 841 20.43 -2.73 41.47
N LYS A 842 19.67 -1.63 41.56
CA LYS A 842 19.69 -0.72 42.72
C LYS A 842 18.43 -0.90 43.56
N GLU A 843 18.61 -1.40 44.78
CA GLU A 843 17.55 -1.43 45.78
C GLU A 843 17.68 -0.25 46.73
N PHE A 844 16.65 0.60 46.76
CA PHE A 844 16.59 1.76 47.64
C PHE A 844 15.99 1.34 48.99
N SER A 845 16.83 1.32 50.03
CA SER A 845 16.41 1.05 51.40
C SER A 845 16.69 2.26 52.29
N SER A 846 15.88 2.50 53.32
CA SER A 846 16.18 3.54 54.32
C SER A 846 16.93 2.92 55.50
N ARG A 847 18.18 3.34 55.72
CA ARG A 847 18.97 2.92 56.89
C ARG A 847 19.06 4.07 57.89
N THR A 848 19.15 3.72 59.17
CA THR A 848 19.21 4.70 60.26
C THR A 848 20.63 4.75 60.80
N ARG A 849 21.29 5.91 60.71
CA ARG A 849 22.58 6.15 61.35
C ARG A 849 22.37 6.89 62.66
N TYR A 850 23.22 6.59 63.63
CA TYR A 850 23.28 7.31 64.89
C TYR A 850 24.66 8.01 64.99
N PRO A 851 24.74 9.25 65.48
CA PRO A 851 26.01 9.92 65.78
C PRO A 851 26.87 9.06 66.72
N TRP A 852 28.19 9.16 66.63
CA TRP A 852 29.11 8.32 67.41
C TRP A 852 28.86 8.38 68.94
N PHE A 853 28.42 9.53 69.46
CA PHE A 853 28.10 9.73 70.88
C PHE A 853 26.74 9.12 71.30
N ALA A 854 25.85 8.82 70.36
CA ALA A 854 24.56 8.20 70.63
C ALA A 854 24.67 6.72 71.06
N GLY A 855 25.87 6.13 71.03
CA GLY A 855 26.17 4.86 71.68
C GLY A 855 26.16 4.92 73.22
N ILE A 856 26.27 6.12 73.81
CA ILE A 856 26.43 6.34 75.26
C ILE A 856 25.13 6.88 75.90
N LEU A 857 24.12 7.23 75.09
CA LEU A 857 22.85 7.78 75.56
C LEU A 857 21.84 6.69 75.98
N PRO A 858 21.02 6.93 77.02
CA PRO A 858 19.90 6.06 77.39
C PRO A 858 18.95 5.81 76.20
N GLN A 859 18.40 4.60 76.08
CA GLN A 859 17.58 4.16 74.92
C GLN A 859 16.46 5.12 74.51
N LEU A 860 15.88 5.85 75.47
CA LEU A 860 14.85 6.87 75.24
C LEU A 860 15.35 8.08 74.44
N LEU A 861 16.60 8.51 74.65
CA LEU A 861 17.20 9.66 73.97
C LEU A 861 17.83 9.29 72.63
N LYS A 862 18.20 8.01 72.44
CA LYS A 862 18.80 7.50 71.20
C LYS A 862 17.91 7.70 69.97
N LYS A 863 16.58 7.65 70.16
CA LYS A 863 15.58 7.84 69.10
C LYS A 863 15.56 9.28 68.55
N TYR A 864 15.95 10.29 69.33
CA TYR A 864 15.94 11.70 68.92
C TYR A 864 17.14 12.08 68.03
N PHE A 865 18.17 11.23 67.98
CA PHE A 865 19.37 11.43 67.15
C PHE A 865 19.45 10.42 66.00
N ALA A 866 18.34 9.73 65.70
CA ALA A 866 18.23 8.81 64.58
C ALA A 866 18.13 9.62 63.28
N GLU A 867 19.18 9.59 62.46
CA GLU A 867 19.17 10.21 61.14
C GLU A 867 18.91 9.12 60.10
N LYS A 868 17.80 9.25 59.37
CA LYS A 868 17.49 8.35 58.25
C LYS A 868 18.27 8.84 57.04
N TYR A 869 19.01 7.92 56.42
CA TYR A 869 19.65 8.16 55.14
C TYR A 869 19.21 7.08 54.15
N GLU A 870 19.15 7.45 52.88
CA GLU A 870 18.91 6.51 51.80
C GLU A 870 20.17 5.68 51.59
N HIS A 871 20.03 4.36 51.69
CA HIS A 871 21.05 3.38 51.38
C HIS A 871 20.66 2.67 50.10
N VAL A 872 21.50 2.83 49.08
CA VAL A 872 21.36 2.12 47.82
C VAL A 872 22.24 0.88 47.89
N GLU A 873 21.62 -0.30 47.88
CA GLU A 873 22.33 -1.56 47.72
C GLU A 873 22.44 -1.84 46.22
N VAL A 874 23.64 -2.12 45.74
CA VAL A 874 23.94 -2.31 44.32
C VAL A 874 24.39 -3.76 44.12
N ASP A 875 23.60 -4.53 43.38
CA ASP A 875 23.94 -5.90 42.99
C ASP A 875 24.22 -5.96 41.47
N ARG A 876 25.39 -6.46 41.09
CA ARG A 876 25.80 -6.53 39.69
C ARG A 876 25.47 -7.90 39.12
N GLN A 877 24.64 -7.92 38.09
CA GLN A 877 24.16 -9.15 37.47
C GLN A 877 24.54 -9.23 35.99
N LEU A 878 24.99 -10.43 35.57
CA LEU A 878 25.13 -10.76 34.15
C LEU A 878 23.72 -10.95 33.58
N VAL A 879 23.34 -10.13 32.61
CA VAL A 879 21.98 -10.13 32.06
C VAL A 879 21.92 -10.60 30.61
N MET A 880 23.02 -10.52 29.86
CA MET A 880 23.03 -10.92 28.46
C MET A 880 24.44 -11.21 27.95
N LEU A 881 24.55 -12.09 26.95
CA LEU A 881 25.71 -12.21 26.07
C LEU A 881 25.38 -11.64 24.69
N HIS A 882 26.29 -10.83 24.15
CA HIS A 882 26.20 -10.28 22.80
C HIS A 882 27.30 -10.85 21.92
N ALA A 883 27.04 -10.97 20.61
CA ALA A 883 28.10 -11.30 19.66
C ALA A 883 29.07 -10.13 19.52
N VAL A 884 30.35 -10.42 19.31
CA VAL A 884 31.27 -9.47 18.68
C VAL A 884 31.01 -9.53 17.17
N PRO A 885 30.80 -8.39 16.48
CA PRO A 885 30.53 -8.36 15.04
C PRO A 885 31.55 -9.17 14.23
N GLU A 886 31.12 -9.87 13.18
CA GLU A 886 32.00 -10.75 12.39
C GLU A 886 33.18 -9.96 11.82
N VAL A 887 32.91 -8.75 11.34
CA VAL A 887 33.92 -7.82 10.80
C VAL A 887 34.99 -7.43 11.83
N LEU A 888 34.64 -7.37 13.12
CA LEU A 888 35.53 -7.10 14.25
C LEU A 888 36.03 -8.38 14.94
N ALA A 889 35.50 -9.54 14.59
CA ALA A 889 35.87 -10.85 15.15
C ALA A 889 36.94 -11.59 14.31
N LYS A 890 37.45 -10.98 13.23
CA LYS A 890 38.42 -11.61 12.30
C LYS A 890 39.72 -12.04 12.97
N ASN A 891 40.20 -11.27 13.94
CA ASN A 891 41.36 -11.61 14.77
C ASN A 891 41.13 -11.15 16.21
N LYS A 892 42.08 -11.49 17.10
CA LYS A 892 41.95 -11.16 18.52
C LYS A 892 42.06 -9.66 18.79
N ASP A 893 42.98 -8.97 18.10
CA ASP A 893 43.24 -7.54 18.30
C ASP A 893 42.01 -6.68 17.99
N LEU A 894 41.28 -6.99 16.91
CA LEU A 894 40.03 -6.31 16.54
C LEU A 894 38.90 -6.57 17.55
N ALA A 895 38.83 -7.80 18.08
CA ALA A 895 37.84 -8.14 19.09
C ALA A 895 38.15 -7.47 20.44
N GLU A 896 39.42 -7.33 20.79
CA GLU A 896 39.88 -6.58 21.98
C GLU A 896 39.61 -5.07 21.82
N CYS A 897 39.75 -4.52 20.62
CA CYS A 897 39.35 -3.14 20.31
C CYS A 897 37.85 -2.92 20.57
N PHE A 898 36.98 -3.83 20.10
CA PHE A 898 35.55 -3.79 20.40
C PHE A 898 35.29 -3.90 21.91
N GLN A 899 35.99 -4.78 22.62
CA GLN A 899 35.88 -4.93 24.08
C GLN A 899 36.24 -3.64 24.81
N GLU A 900 37.28 -2.92 24.39
CA GLU A 900 37.70 -1.68 25.04
C GLU A 900 36.61 -0.61 24.96
N HIS A 901 35.99 -0.44 23.79
CA HIS A 901 34.87 0.48 23.63
C HIS A 901 33.61 0.01 24.39
N TRP A 902 33.30 -1.29 24.37
CA TRP A 902 32.18 -1.87 25.13
C TRP A 902 32.31 -1.61 26.63
N ASN A 903 33.51 -1.82 27.17
CA ASN A 903 33.82 -1.61 28.58
C ASN A 903 33.76 -0.14 29.00
N ARG A 904 33.90 0.79 28.04
CA ARG A 904 33.78 2.23 28.28
C ARG A 904 32.34 2.73 28.24
N LEU A 905 31.50 2.16 27.36
CA LEU A 905 30.19 2.75 27.01
C LEU A 905 28.99 1.91 27.44
N VAL A 906 29.14 0.59 27.60
CA VAL A 906 28.02 -0.33 27.89
C VAL A 906 28.16 -0.99 29.26
N SER A 907 29.20 -1.80 29.46
CA SER A 907 29.46 -2.47 30.75
C SER A 907 30.83 -3.14 30.77
N PRO A 908 31.48 -3.34 31.95
CA PRO A 908 32.72 -4.09 32.04
C PRO A 908 32.49 -5.58 31.79
N GLY A 909 32.93 -6.09 30.64
CA GLY A 909 32.85 -7.50 30.25
C GLY A 909 34.13 -8.00 29.59
N ASN A 910 34.24 -9.32 29.43
CA ASN A 910 35.34 -9.97 28.71
C ASN A 910 34.83 -10.67 27.45
N ILE A 911 35.63 -10.65 26.38
CA ILE A 911 35.36 -11.46 25.19
C ILE A 911 35.74 -12.92 25.43
N HIS A 912 34.90 -13.84 24.96
CA HIS A 912 35.11 -15.27 25.02
C HIS A 912 35.12 -15.87 23.62
N PHE A 913 36.10 -16.73 23.31
CA PHE A 913 36.17 -17.43 22.02
C PHE A 913 35.28 -18.67 22.03
N THR A 914 34.31 -18.75 21.13
CA THR A 914 33.17 -19.68 21.22
C THR A 914 33.18 -20.83 20.23
N GLN A 915 34.14 -20.87 19.30
CA GLN A 915 34.17 -21.93 18.29
C GLN A 915 34.56 -23.31 18.87
N ARG A 916 35.36 -23.35 19.94
CA ARG A 916 35.84 -24.58 20.60
C ARG A 916 36.19 -24.34 22.07
N GLY A 917 36.16 -25.39 22.90
CA GLY A 917 36.61 -25.36 24.30
C GLY A 917 35.63 -24.70 25.26
N GLU A 918 36.15 -24.17 26.37
CA GLU A 918 35.40 -23.60 27.50
C GLU A 918 34.42 -22.49 27.08
N GLY A 919 34.78 -21.65 26.10
CA GLY A 919 33.89 -20.57 25.63
C GLY A 919 32.64 -21.08 24.91
N ARG A 920 32.69 -22.25 24.26
CA ARG A 920 31.49 -22.88 23.66
C ARG A 920 30.55 -23.42 24.73
N GLU A 921 31.11 -24.01 25.79
CA GLU A 921 30.32 -24.49 26.93
C GLU A 921 29.65 -23.34 27.67
N PHE A 922 30.37 -22.22 27.85
CA PHE A 922 29.82 -20.99 28.43
C PHE A 922 28.64 -20.42 27.61
N LEU A 923 28.77 -20.36 26.29
CA LEU A 923 27.68 -19.91 25.41
C LEU A 923 26.44 -20.81 25.52
N LEU A 924 26.62 -22.13 25.57
CA LEU A 924 25.51 -23.09 25.70
C LEU A 924 24.84 -23.03 27.08
N ASP A 925 25.62 -22.83 28.16
CA ASP A 925 25.09 -22.62 29.50
C ASP A 925 24.28 -21.31 29.60
N ALA A 926 24.78 -20.23 29.00
CA ALA A 926 24.07 -18.96 28.90
C ALA A 926 22.77 -19.08 28.08
N ALA A 927 22.78 -19.86 26.99
CA ALA A 927 21.57 -20.20 26.23
C ALA A 927 20.54 -20.92 27.09
N GLY A 928 20.96 -21.91 27.88
CA GLY A 928 20.08 -22.65 28.81
C GLY A 928 19.48 -21.77 29.91
N LYS A 929 20.13 -20.64 30.25
CA LYS A 929 19.67 -19.65 31.24
C LYS A 929 18.84 -18.51 30.64
N GLY A 930 18.61 -18.49 29.33
CA GLY A 930 17.89 -17.41 28.65
C GLY A 930 18.65 -16.08 28.60
N LEU A 931 19.99 -16.11 28.63
CA LEU A 931 20.85 -14.92 28.60
C LEU A 931 21.27 -14.52 27.17
N LEU A 932 20.56 -14.98 26.14
CA LEU A 932 20.83 -14.65 24.74
C LEU A 932 19.73 -13.75 24.18
N ALA A 933 20.08 -12.94 23.18
CA ALA A 933 19.07 -12.25 22.38
C ALA A 933 18.20 -13.28 21.64
N HIS A 934 16.89 -13.06 21.60
CA HIS A 934 15.90 -13.94 20.95
C HIS A 934 15.23 -13.30 19.73
N GLU A 935 15.60 -12.05 19.39
CA GLU A 935 14.84 -11.23 18.44
C GLU A 935 15.41 -11.28 17.01
N GLN A 936 14.51 -11.17 16.03
CA GLN A 936 14.86 -11.01 14.63
C GLN A 936 14.95 -9.52 14.29
N ILE A 937 16.12 -9.08 13.83
CA ILE A 937 16.38 -7.70 13.43
C ILE A 937 15.86 -7.46 12.01
N THR A 938 15.11 -6.38 11.79
CA THR A 938 14.65 -5.98 10.46
C THR A 938 15.45 -4.80 9.89
N THR A 939 15.94 -4.96 8.65
CA THR A 939 16.50 -3.86 7.85
C THR A 939 15.42 -3.21 6.99
N LYS A 940 15.45 -1.89 6.86
CA LYS A 940 14.45 -1.12 6.10
C LYS A 940 15.03 0.05 5.34
N GLU A 941 14.41 0.34 4.19
CA GLU A 941 14.70 1.53 3.41
C GLU A 941 13.91 2.75 3.93
N PHE A 942 14.57 3.89 4.04
CA PHE A 942 14.02 5.19 4.45
C PHE A 942 14.58 6.30 3.56
N PHE A 943 13.93 7.46 3.55
CA PHE A 943 14.31 8.63 2.77
C PHE A 943 15.15 9.59 3.64
N ARG A 944 16.36 9.92 3.19
CA ARG A 944 17.32 10.78 3.93
C ARG A 944 17.00 12.27 3.86
#